data_AF-A0A0W0TN54-F1
#
_entry.id   AF-A0A0W0TN54-F1
#
_cell.length_a   1.000
_cell.length_b   1.000
_cell.length_c   1.000
_cell.angle_alpha   90.00
_cell.angle_beta   90.00
_cell.angle_gamma   90.00
#
_symmetry.space_group_name_H-M   'P 1'
#
loop_
_entity.id
_entity.type
_entity.pdbx_description
1 polymer ?
#
loop_
_entity_poly.entity_id
_entity_poly.type
_entity_poly.pdbx_seq_one_letter_code
_entity_poly.pdbx_strand_id
1 'polypeptide(L)'
;MNSIPDYQIVRNELCSFLDNLNTEAMLAIMTIRLLITVGDGWVGDSYGSHPAMLEILAENAIPRFGNNSGVISPFEVFECFSILENCIQTKITNPKIPENLPQVGFNLCWSSEVIRGSAYPEQTMKRIMQVQGKYEEWFKRKFNLGPLRVITIVNALVKHTEETFNTNQYKFAELSEKYSNIYKKIDKKIEKDEFETKFHSAFADEMSAELFGYFLEICKIIPSSLPIKLEDLPGVNLSQEEIEAFISNFCISKRDFDENKEIRRTPFYILNSGKILISDLSNCLDVIWDKFESLAQNDGFFYQNKYQKFKSNWLEKKGVEALTRLFPNDIIYQTLDYPDITKNTPSTTELDIALKVGPFLLLIEAKAKLFRYQSTRGDVGRLRTDLKKNIHDSYEQATRAIKYIYSTEHPKFIERNTGRILDFKREKIRAIFPISLSLMHLGGVATRLKATQEINLFAENEFPFSICLADLELISLSHISPIQFIHYIQKRINILTGNQEWLGDELDLFSAYTENKSVFDKNNHQDLICVSGMSEKFDRLMIQRRGQLIDKQDISLRLPENLSIFLTKLEQVNTDEAKLIYFEILELENENLLLFSKLISEFKNSKFPKLFKSSYIRTTRSVISLVCSKRAAKKIFSDFLINKVKDEKINNNCEKSIGIGILLDSKNEFHIQVISYKDGLISTEIENNVKYPKNSGRNRECPCGSGKKLKNCCFKKK
;
A
#
# COMPACT_ATOMS: atom_id res chain seq x y z
N MET A 1 -3.84 28.28 -24.90
CA MET A 1 -3.64 27.96 -23.47
C MET A 1 -3.77 29.27 -22.71
N ASN A 2 -4.88 29.48 -22.02
CA ASN A 2 -5.02 30.65 -21.14
C ASN A 2 -3.97 30.50 -20.03
N SER A 3 -3.22 31.57 -19.75
CA SER A 3 -2.23 31.59 -18.68
C SER A 3 -2.90 31.24 -17.35
N ILE A 4 -2.47 30.16 -16.71
CA ILE A 4 -2.92 29.81 -15.35
C ILE A 4 -2.55 31.00 -14.46
N PRO A 5 -3.50 31.58 -13.70
CA PRO A 5 -3.24 32.74 -12.86
C PRO A 5 -2.18 32.42 -11.79
N ASP A 6 -1.42 33.44 -11.35
CA ASP A 6 -0.47 33.31 -10.24
C ASP A 6 -1.23 32.94 -8.95
N TYR A 7 -0.69 32.03 -8.14
CA TYR A 7 -1.28 31.63 -6.86
C TYR A 7 -1.58 32.83 -5.96
N GLN A 8 -0.73 33.86 -5.99
CA GLN A 8 -0.95 35.07 -5.21
C GLN A 8 -2.21 35.83 -5.65
N ILE A 9 -2.57 35.79 -6.93
CA ILE A 9 -3.79 36.42 -7.45
C ILE A 9 -5.02 35.68 -6.91
N VAL A 10 -5.05 34.35 -7.03
CA VAL A 10 -6.19 33.53 -6.56
C VAL A 10 -6.30 33.59 -5.02
N ARG A 11 -5.16 33.64 -4.31
CA ARG A 11 -5.16 33.85 -2.86
C ARG A 11 -5.74 35.22 -2.47
N ASN A 12 -5.41 36.28 -3.23
CA ASN A 12 -5.97 37.60 -2.97
C ASN A 12 -7.48 37.65 -3.23
N GLU A 13 -7.96 36.92 -4.25
CA GLU A 13 -9.39 36.70 -4.49
C GLU A 13 -10.07 36.03 -3.29
N LEU A 14 -9.48 34.94 -2.76
CA LEU A 14 -9.97 34.29 -1.53
C LEU A 14 -10.02 35.26 -0.34
N CYS A 15 -8.96 36.03 -0.12
CA CYS A 15 -8.91 37.03 0.95
C CYS A 15 -10.03 38.07 0.82
N SER A 16 -10.21 38.63 -0.38
CA SER A 16 -11.25 39.63 -0.65
C SER A 16 -12.65 39.07 -0.48
N PHE A 17 -12.85 37.81 -0.87
CA PHE A 17 -14.12 37.11 -0.67
C PHE A 17 -14.42 36.92 0.83
N LEU A 18 -13.42 36.48 1.62
CA LEU A 18 -13.57 36.24 3.05
C LEU A 18 -13.73 37.51 3.90
N ASP A 19 -13.24 38.68 3.44
CA ASP A 19 -13.32 39.95 4.19
C ASP A 19 -14.76 40.38 4.53
N ASN A 20 -15.75 39.94 3.75
CA ASN A 20 -17.16 40.30 3.92
C ASN A 20 -18.00 39.21 4.60
N LEU A 21 -17.39 38.10 5.00
CA LEU A 21 -18.10 36.91 5.48
C LEU A 21 -17.81 36.59 6.94
N ASN A 22 -18.73 35.85 7.56
CA ASN A 22 -18.48 35.19 8.84
C ASN A 22 -17.54 33.99 8.62
N THR A 23 -16.24 34.23 8.75
CA THR A 23 -15.22 33.23 8.44
C THR A 23 -15.20 32.05 9.42
N GLU A 24 -15.69 32.23 10.66
CA GLU A 24 -15.87 31.12 11.62
C GLU A 24 -16.97 30.16 11.14
N ALA A 25 -18.10 30.69 10.69
CA ALA A 25 -19.18 29.90 10.10
C ALA A 25 -18.76 29.24 8.78
N MET A 26 -18.09 29.99 7.90
CA MET A 26 -17.59 29.46 6.62
C MET A 26 -16.61 28.30 6.86
N LEU A 27 -15.67 28.43 7.79
CA LEU A 27 -14.73 27.36 8.11
C LEU A 27 -15.45 26.10 8.61
N ALA A 28 -16.42 26.25 9.52
CA ALA A 28 -17.20 25.11 10.03
C ALA A 28 -18.00 24.39 8.92
N ILE A 29 -18.64 25.15 8.03
CA ILE A 29 -19.42 24.60 6.91
C ILE A 29 -18.50 23.89 5.92
N MET A 30 -17.35 24.49 5.59
CA MET A 30 -16.39 23.91 4.65
C MET A 30 -15.71 22.67 5.21
N THR A 31 -15.50 22.56 6.53
CA THR A 31 -15.05 21.30 7.16
C THR A 31 -16.01 20.15 6.83
N ILE A 32 -17.34 20.34 6.96
CA ILE A 32 -18.33 19.31 6.62
C ILE A 32 -18.32 19.03 5.11
N ARG A 33 -18.32 20.08 4.30
CA ARG A 33 -18.34 19.96 2.84
C ARG A 33 -17.16 19.15 2.31
N LEU A 34 -15.96 19.45 2.80
CA LEU A 34 -14.72 18.89 2.29
C LEU A 34 -14.39 17.52 2.88
N LEU A 35 -14.86 17.19 4.08
CA LEU A 35 -14.46 15.96 4.78
C LEU A 35 -15.58 14.92 4.96
N ILE A 36 -16.86 15.26 4.73
CA ILE A 36 -17.99 14.38 5.08
C ILE A 36 -19.00 14.18 3.94
N THR A 37 -19.33 15.21 3.16
CA THR A 37 -20.53 15.19 2.29
C THR A 37 -20.33 14.60 0.88
N VAL A 38 -19.25 13.89 0.60
CA VAL A 38 -18.96 13.47 -0.78
C VAL A 38 -19.53 12.08 -1.10
N GLY A 39 -20.73 12.09 -1.68
CA GLY A 39 -21.40 10.92 -2.26
C GLY A 39 -21.06 10.65 -3.72
N ASP A 40 -20.53 11.62 -4.48
CA ASP A 40 -20.30 11.48 -5.92
C ASP A 40 -19.03 12.21 -6.40
N GLY A 41 -17.98 11.43 -6.70
CA GLY A 41 -17.22 11.58 -7.94
C GLY A 41 -16.41 12.86 -8.23
N TRP A 42 -15.99 13.66 -7.24
CA TRP A 42 -14.99 14.71 -7.49
C TRP A 42 -13.56 14.18 -7.28
N VAL A 43 -12.71 14.40 -8.26
CA VAL A 43 -11.30 13.92 -8.35
C VAL A 43 -10.46 14.32 -7.12
N GLY A 44 -10.87 15.33 -6.35
CA GLY A 44 -10.14 15.84 -5.20
C GLY A 44 -10.02 14.88 -4.01
N ASP A 45 -11.00 13.99 -3.82
CA ASP A 45 -10.98 13.01 -2.72
C ASP A 45 -9.92 11.93 -2.94
N SER A 46 -9.71 11.52 -4.18
CA SER A 46 -8.75 10.47 -4.54
C SER A 46 -7.30 10.88 -4.29
N TYR A 47 -7.03 12.18 -4.05
CA TYR A 47 -5.67 12.69 -4.04
C TYR A 47 -5.26 13.62 -2.88
N GLY A 48 -6.08 13.80 -1.83
CA GLY A 48 -5.72 14.59 -0.64
C GLY A 48 -5.76 16.11 -0.85
N SER A 49 -6.51 16.58 -1.84
CA SER A 49 -6.68 18.02 -2.08
C SER A 49 -7.67 18.66 -1.12
N HIS A 50 -8.70 17.96 -0.65
CA HIS A 50 -9.69 18.53 0.27
C HIS A 50 -9.11 18.94 1.63
N PRO A 51 -8.27 18.13 2.31
CA PRO A 51 -7.56 18.59 3.50
C PRO A 51 -6.64 19.79 3.22
N ALA A 52 -6.02 19.86 2.04
CA ALA A 52 -5.21 21.02 1.62
C ALA A 52 -6.05 22.28 1.36
N MET A 53 -7.26 22.15 0.79
CA MET A 53 -8.22 23.24 0.67
C MET A 53 -8.62 23.78 2.04
N LEU A 54 -8.87 22.88 3.01
CA LEU A 54 -9.22 23.28 4.36
C LEU A 54 -8.06 24.00 5.07
N GLU A 55 -6.81 23.57 4.85
CA GLU A 55 -5.62 24.29 5.32
C GLU A 55 -5.55 25.71 4.74
N ILE A 56 -5.70 25.85 3.42
CA ILE A 56 -5.68 27.16 2.74
C ILE A 56 -6.80 28.06 3.28
N LEU A 57 -8.00 27.50 3.46
CA LEU A 57 -9.11 28.23 4.04
C LEU A 57 -8.78 28.69 5.46
N ALA A 58 -8.29 27.79 6.32
CA ALA A 58 -7.94 28.12 7.70
C ALA A 58 -6.85 29.21 7.79
N GLU A 59 -5.80 29.12 6.95
CA GLU A 59 -4.72 30.12 6.88
C GLU A 59 -5.26 31.53 6.61
N ASN A 60 -6.28 31.66 5.75
CA ASN A 60 -6.84 32.96 5.38
C ASN A 60 -8.07 33.35 6.23
N ALA A 61 -8.76 32.39 6.86
CA ALA A 61 -9.94 32.60 7.69
C ALA A 61 -9.62 32.98 9.15
N ILE A 62 -8.64 32.32 9.78
CA ILE A 62 -8.29 32.51 11.20
C ILE A 62 -7.96 33.98 11.53
N PRO A 63 -7.17 34.72 10.73
CA PRO A 63 -6.91 36.14 10.98
C PRO A 63 -8.18 37.01 10.97
N ARG A 64 -9.26 36.53 10.34
CA ARG A 64 -10.52 37.25 10.13
C ARG A 64 -11.63 36.86 11.12
N PHE A 65 -11.38 35.94 12.05
CA PHE A 65 -12.40 35.53 13.02
C PHE A 65 -12.97 36.73 13.78
N GLY A 66 -14.30 36.81 13.87
CA GLY A 66 -15.02 37.89 14.55
C GLY A 66 -15.17 39.20 13.75
N ASN A 67 -14.68 39.29 12.52
CA ASN A 67 -14.82 40.51 11.70
C ASN A 67 -16.27 40.72 11.22
N ASN A 68 -17.01 39.65 10.94
CA ASN A 68 -18.42 39.68 10.54
C ASN A 68 -19.22 38.57 11.23
N SER A 69 -20.52 38.77 11.38
CA SER A 69 -21.46 37.82 11.99
C SER A 69 -22.63 37.43 11.07
N GLY A 70 -22.53 37.73 9.77
CA GLY A 70 -23.53 37.40 8.77
C GLY A 70 -23.79 35.89 8.66
N VAL A 71 -24.98 35.55 8.15
CA VAL A 71 -25.34 34.16 7.84
C VAL A 71 -24.74 33.81 6.48
N ILE A 72 -24.08 32.65 6.41
CA ILE A 72 -23.56 32.13 5.14
C ILE A 72 -24.69 31.52 4.31
N SER A 73 -24.75 31.87 3.04
CA SER A 73 -25.65 31.32 2.04
C SER A 73 -24.99 30.15 1.28
N PRO A 74 -25.76 29.21 0.72
CA PRO A 74 -25.19 28.13 -0.09
C PRO A 74 -24.37 28.62 -1.29
N PHE A 75 -24.75 29.74 -1.91
CA PHE A 75 -23.98 30.33 -3.01
C PHE A 75 -22.56 30.71 -2.59
N GLU A 76 -22.40 31.34 -1.42
CA GLU A 76 -21.08 31.66 -0.87
C GLU A 76 -20.28 30.40 -0.56
N VAL A 77 -20.91 29.30 -0.15
CA VAL A 77 -20.22 28.01 0.03
C VAL A 77 -19.72 27.47 -1.31
N PHE A 78 -20.53 27.50 -2.37
CA PHE A 78 -20.14 27.07 -3.71
C PHE A 78 -19.00 27.93 -4.29
N GLU A 79 -19.08 29.25 -4.11
CA GLU A 79 -18.04 30.19 -4.54
C GLU A 79 -16.73 29.96 -3.78
N CYS A 80 -16.78 29.82 -2.45
CA CYS A 80 -15.62 29.48 -1.62
C CYS A 80 -14.92 28.20 -2.10
N PHE A 81 -15.70 27.14 -2.36
CA PHE A 81 -15.17 25.88 -2.89
C PHE A 81 -14.48 26.07 -4.25
N SER A 82 -15.08 26.82 -5.17
CA SER A 82 -14.49 27.08 -6.49
C SER A 82 -13.18 27.86 -6.40
N ILE A 83 -13.11 28.88 -5.54
CA ILE A 83 -11.87 29.64 -5.29
C ILE A 83 -10.78 28.73 -4.70
N LEU A 84 -11.13 27.85 -3.76
CA LEU A 84 -10.19 26.89 -3.17
C LEU A 84 -9.71 25.83 -4.18
N GLU A 85 -10.58 25.38 -5.08
CA GLU A 85 -10.20 24.50 -6.17
C GLU A 85 -9.16 25.17 -7.08
N ASN A 86 -9.39 26.42 -7.47
CA ASN A 86 -8.42 27.20 -8.24
C ASN A 86 -7.10 27.39 -7.49
N CYS A 87 -7.14 27.62 -6.17
CA CYS A 87 -5.94 27.72 -5.33
C CYS A 87 -5.09 26.44 -5.40
N ILE A 88 -5.73 25.27 -5.25
CA ILE A 88 -5.04 23.97 -5.30
C ILE A 88 -4.52 23.67 -6.71
N GLN A 89 -5.34 23.86 -7.74
CA GLN A 89 -4.92 23.65 -9.12
C GLN A 89 -3.68 24.50 -9.45
N THR A 90 -3.65 25.75 -8.99
CA THR A 90 -2.50 26.65 -9.19
C THR A 90 -1.27 26.18 -8.42
N LYS A 91 -1.41 25.74 -7.17
CA LYS A 91 -0.30 25.18 -6.38
C LYS A 91 0.28 23.89 -6.98
N ILE A 92 -0.57 23.02 -7.52
CA ILE A 92 -0.15 21.76 -8.14
C ILE A 92 0.53 22.00 -9.49
N THR A 93 0.03 22.96 -10.28
CA THR A 93 0.58 23.27 -11.62
C THR A 93 1.82 24.16 -11.57
N ASN A 94 1.94 25.03 -10.57
CA ASN A 94 3.09 25.89 -10.37
C ASN A 94 3.50 25.94 -8.88
N PRO A 95 4.07 24.85 -8.34
CA PRO A 95 4.44 24.80 -6.94
C PRO A 95 5.60 25.78 -6.68
N LYS A 96 5.64 26.37 -5.47
CA LYS A 96 6.81 27.18 -5.05
C LYS A 96 8.01 26.27 -4.85
N ILE A 97 8.77 26.06 -5.92
CA ILE A 97 9.90 25.14 -5.97
C ILE A 97 11.20 25.97 -5.88
N PRO A 98 12.08 25.70 -4.90
CA PRO A 98 13.42 26.24 -4.90
C PRO A 98 14.15 25.97 -6.23
N GLU A 99 14.87 26.96 -6.77
CA GLU A 99 15.63 26.81 -8.01
C GLU A 99 16.68 25.68 -7.89
N ASN A 100 16.89 24.91 -8.98
CA ASN A 100 17.88 23.85 -9.10
C ASN A 100 17.69 22.62 -8.18
N LEU A 101 16.45 22.25 -7.85
CA LEU A 101 16.18 21.00 -7.14
C LEU A 101 16.39 19.77 -8.05
N PRO A 102 17.06 18.70 -7.56
CA PRO A 102 17.02 17.37 -8.14
C PRO A 102 15.58 16.89 -8.33
N GLN A 103 15.34 15.97 -9.27
CA GLN A 103 14.00 15.47 -9.61
C GLN A 103 13.26 14.92 -8.38
N VAL A 104 13.98 14.25 -7.46
CA VAL A 104 13.39 13.77 -6.20
C VAL A 104 12.93 14.90 -5.28
N GLY A 105 13.66 16.02 -5.23
CA GLY A 105 13.29 17.19 -4.45
C GLY A 105 12.03 17.86 -5.01
N PHE A 106 11.98 18.04 -6.34
CA PHE A 106 10.79 18.53 -7.05
C PHE A 106 9.57 17.65 -6.77
N ASN A 107 9.70 16.33 -6.92
CA ASN A 107 8.62 15.37 -6.70
C ASN A 107 8.06 15.44 -5.26
N LEU A 108 8.92 15.66 -4.27
CA LEU A 108 8.52 15.82 -2.87
C LEU A 108 7.80 17.13 -2.61
N CYS A 109 8.32 18.26 -3.12
CA CYS A 109 7.62 19.54 -3.05
C CYS A 109 6.22 19.41 -3.62
N TRP A 110 6.10 18.82 -4.81
CA TRP A 110 4.82 18.59 -5.47
C TRP A 110 3.89 17.70 -4.64
N SER A 111 4.42 16.59 -4.10
CA SER A 111 3.64 15.68 -3.23
C SER A 111 3.25 16.32 -1.90
N SER A 112 3.92 17.38 -1.46
CA SER A 112 3.63 18.09 -0.21
C SER A 112 2.53 19.14 -0.33
N GLU A 113 2.15 19.54 -1.55
CA GLU A 113 1.03 20.47 -1.78
C GLU A 113 -0.33 19.82 -1.55
N VAL A 114 -0.42 18.49 -1.62
CA VAL A 114 -1.55 17.73 -1.11
C VAL A 114 -1.31 17.36 0.35
N ILE A 115 -2.39 17.34 1.15
CA ILE A 115 -2.33 16.86 2.54
C ILE A 115 -2.93 15.46 2.57
N ARG A 116 -2.08 14.48 2.86
CA ARG A 116 -2.48 13.10 3.17
C ARG A 116 -1.77 12.62 4.42
N GLY A 117 -2.41 11.71 5.15
CA GLY A 117 -1.76 11.00 6.23
C GLY A 117 -0.61 10.11 5.74
N SER A 118 0.34 9.85 6.63
CA SER A 118 1.44 8.90 6.44
C SER A 118 0.97 7.44 6.37
N ALA A 119 -0.26 7.17 6.79
CA ALA A 119 -0.98 5.89 6.77
C ALA A 119 -2.48 6.15 6.98
N TYR A 120 -3.31 5.11 6.91
CA TYR A 120 -4.71 5.22 7.35
C TYR A 120 -4.81 5.59 8.84
N PRO A 121 -5.85 6.35 9.26
CA PRO A 121 -6.04 6.79 10.64
C PRO A 121 -5.90 5.67 11.68
N GLU A 122 -6.43 4.48 11.42
CA GLU A 122 -6.38 3.34 12.33
C GLU A 122 -4.94 2.85 12.56
N GLN A 123 -4.11 2.88 11.51
CA GLN A 123 -2.72 2.45 11.59
C GLN A 123 -1.91 3.46 12.41
N THR A 124 -2.08 4.76 12.15
CA THR A 124 -1.40 5.83 12.90
C THR A 124 -1.87 5.86 14.37
N MET A 125 -3.18 5.76 14.63
CA MET A 125 -3.73 5.72 15.99
C MET A 125 -3.20 4.49 16.75
N LYS A 126 -3.24 3.30 16.14
CA LYS A 126 -2.67 2.08 16.74
C LYS A 126 -1.19 2.24 17.04
N ARG A 127 -0.42 2.88 16.15
CA ARG A 127 1.01 3.18 16.34
C ARG A 127 1.22 4.12 17.54
N ILE A 128 0.47 5.22 17.65
CA ILE A 128 0.50 6.13 18.80
C ILE A 128 0.20 5.36 20.09
N MET A 129 -0.90 4.61 20.13
CA MET A 129 -1.33 3.88 21.32
C MET A 129 -0.33 2.83 21.78
N GLN A 130 0.28 2.09 20.84
CA GLN A 130 1.19 0.99 21.19
C GLN A 130 2.62 1.45 21.46
N VAL A 131 3.09 2.49 20.78
CA VAL A 131 4.46 3.01 20.92
C VAL A 131 4.55 4.10 21.99
N GLN A 132 3.82 5.20 21.77
CA GLN A 132 3.87 6.38 22.65
C GLN A 132 3.02 6.15 23.91
N GLY A 133 1.87 5.48 23.77
CA GLY A 133 0.98 5.15 24.89
C GLY A 133 1.61 4.25 25.95
N LYS A 134 2.63 3.46 25.60
CA LYS A 134 3.44 2.72 26.60
C LYS A 134 4.10 3.65 27.63
N TYR A 135 4.34 4.89 27.25
CA TYR A 135 4.99 5.91 28.08
C TYR A 135 4.01 7.02 28.51
N GLU A 136 2.72 6.71 28.60
CA GLU A 136 1.66 7.66 29.00
C GLU A 136 2.04 8.49 30.22
N GLU A 137 2.39 7.82 31.33
CA GLU A 137 2.76 8.48 32.60
C GLU A 137 4.05 9.29 32.53
N TRP A 138 4.93 8.99 31.58
CA TRP A 138 6.14 9.79 31.36
C TRP A 138 5.78 11.08 30.64
N PHE A 139 4.99 11.00 29.57
CA PHE A 139 4.51 12.19 28.84
C PHE A 139 3.61 13.07 29.70
N LYS A 140 2.66 12.47 30.44
CA LYS A 140 1.78 13.19 31.36
C LYS A 140 2.55 14.01 32.38
N ARG A 141 3.60 13.45 33.00
CA ARG A 141 4.43 14.18 33.97
C ARG A 141 5.25 15.33 33.37
N LYS A 142 5.57 15.24 32.08
CA LYS A 142 6.40 16.24 31.39
C LYS A 142 5.59 17.32 30.69
N PHE A 143 4.36 17.00 30.27
CA PHE A 143 3.55 17.84 29.37
C PHE A 143 2.10 18.01 29.82
N ASN A 144 1.75 17.53 31.02
CA ASN A 144 0.39 17.53 31.59
C ASN A 144 -0.66 16.78 30.76
N LEU A 145 -0.25 16.12 29.68
CA LEU A 145 -1.12 15.38 28.79
C LEU A 145 -0.36 14.23 28.12
N GLY A 146 -0.91 13.02 28.21
CA GLY A 146 -0.33 11.83 27.59
C GLY A 146 -0.97 11.46 26.24
N PRO A 147 -0.27 10.70 25.40
CA PRO A 147 -0.74 10.31 24.06
C PRO A 147 -2.06 9.53 24.06
N LEU A 148 -2.30 8.61 24.99
CA LEU A 148 -3.59 7.89 25.06
C LEU A 148 -4.73 8.84 25.40
N ARG A 149 -4.46 9.82 26.26
CA ARG A 149 -5.43 10.85 26.60
C ARG A 149 -5.76 11.75 25.41
N VAL A 150 -4.76 12.16 24.63
CA VAL A 150 -4.96 12.89 23.37
C VAL A 150 -5.83 12.08 22.39
N ILE A 151 -5.56 10.79 22.19
CA ILE A 151 -6.38 9.93 21.33
C ILE A 151 -7.84 9.87 21.81
N THR A 152 -8.06 9.88 23.13
CA THR A 152 -9.42 9.92 23.70
C THR A 152 -10.15 11.22 23.32
N ILE A 153 -9.46 12.35 23.38
CA ILE A 153 -10.00 13.67 22.97
C ILE A 153 -10.34 13.67 21.48
N VAL A 154 -9.41 13.20 20.63
CA VAL A 154 -9.60 13.16 19.18
C VAL A 154 -10.77 12.26 18.79
N ASN A 155 -10.89 11.06 19.39
CA ASN A 155 -12.01 10.18 19.12
C ASN A 155 -13.35 10.79 19.54
N ALA A 156 -13.39 11.55 20.65
CA ALA A 156 -14.60 12.25 21.07
C ALA A 156 -14.97 13.40 20.10
N LEU A 157 -13.98 14.11 19.55
CA LEU A 157 -14.20 15.13 18.51
C LEU A 157 -14.73 14.55 17.20
N VAL A 158 -14.14 13.44 16.74
CA VAL A 158 -14.61 12.72 15.54
C VAL A 158 -16.03 12.22 15.77
N LYS A 159 -16.29 11.58 16.91
CA LYS A 159 -17.63 11.11 17.27
C LYS A 159 -18.66 12.24 17.32
N HIS A 160 -18.32 13.38 17.93
CA HIS A 160 -19.18 14.57 17.96
C HIS A 160 -19.51 15.07 16.55
N THR A 161 -18.50 15.07 15.67
CA THR A 161 -18.66 15.47 14.26
C THR A 161 -19.62 14.52 13.52
N GLU A 162 -19.42 13.21 13.66
CA GLU A 162 -20.28 12.18 13.09
C GLU A 162 -21.72 12.26 13.65
N GLU A 163 -21.89 12.39 14.96
CA GLU A 163 -23.21 12.50 15.60
C GLU A 163 -23.95 13.77 15.18
N THR A 164 -23.24 14.90 15.07
CA THR A 164 -23.80 16.17 14.58
C THR A 164 -24.34 16.02 13.16
N PHE A 165 -23.61 15.33 12.29
CA PHE A 165 -24.04 15.07 10.92
C PHE A 165 -25.21 14.08 10.88
N ASN A 166 -25.05 12.91 11.49
CA ASN A 166 -26.04 11.81 11.45
C ASN A 166 -27.39 12.23 12.04
N THR A 167 -27.39 12.97 13.15
CA THR A 167 -28.62 13.43 13.81
C THR A 167 -29.41 14.44 12.96
N ASN A 168 -28.75 15.14 12.04
CA ASN A 168 -29.38 16.13 11.18
C ASN A 168 -29.55 15.67 9.72
N GLN A 169 -29.10 14.46 9.36
CA GLN A 169 -29.13 13.94 8.00
C GLN A 169 -30.53 13.98 7.37
N TYR A 170 -31.58 13.65 8.14
CA TYR A 170 -32.96 13.70 7.66
C TYR A 170 -33.42 15.12 7.29
N LYS A 171 -32.98 16.14 8.05
CA LYS A 171 -33.32 17.55 7.76
C LYS A 171 -32.65 18.01 6.48
N PHE A 172 -31.40 17.58 6.28
CA PHE A 172 -30.65 17.87 5.07
C PHE A 172 -31.35 17.25 3.85
N ALA A 173 -31.74 15.97 3.96
CA ALA A 173 -32.48 15.26 2.89
C ALA A 173 -33.85 15.88 2.60
N GLU A 174 -34.61 16.27 3.62
CA GLU A 174 -35.94 16.88 3.46
C GLU A 174 -35.88 18.17 2.64
N LEU A 175 -34.93 19.06 2.94
CA LEU A 175 -34.76 20.31 2.18
C LEU A 175 -34.18 20.08 0.79
N SER A 176 -33.25 19.13 0.66
CA SER A 176 -32.72 18.67 -0.63
C SER A 176 -33.85 18.26 -1.58
N GLU A 177 -34.72 17.34 -1.12
CA GLU A 177 -35.87 16.85 -1.88
C GLU A 177 -36.89 17.97 -2.17
N LYS A 178 -37.13 18.86 -1.20
CA LYS A 178 -38.03 20.00 -1.41
C LYS A 178 -37.58 20.89 -2.56
N TYR A 179 -36.30 21.25 -2.64
CA TYR A 179 -35.79 22.11 -3.70
C TYR A 179 -35.73 21.40 -5.06
N SER A 180 -35.34 20.12 -5.10
CA SER A 180 -35.46 19.27 -6.30
C SER A 180 -36.91 19.28 -6.83
N ASN A 181 -37.89 19.06 -5.96
CA ASN A 181 -39.31 19.03 -6.33
C ASN A 181 -39.84 20.40 -6.80
N ILE A 182 -39.38 21.50 -6.21
CA ILE A 182 -39.73 22.86 -6.67
C ILE A 182 -39.16 23.08 -8.08
N TYR A 183 -37.88 22.76 -8.30
CA TYR A 183 -37.24 22.89 -9.61
C TYR A 183 -37.97 22.08 -10.68
N LYS A 184 -38.21 20.78 -10.44
CA LYS A 184 -38.97 19.89 -11.34
C LYS A 184 -40.35 20.43 -11.73
N LYS A 185 -41.05 21.09 -10.79
CA LYS A 185 -42.37 21.67 -11.04
C LYS A 185 -42.28 22.90 -11.93
N ILE A 186 -41.33 23.80 -11.64
CA ILE A 186 -41.14 25.04 -12.40
C ILE A 186 -40.59 24.75 -13.80
N ASP A 187 -39.65 23.82 -13.93
CA ASP A 187 -39.01 23.45 -15.19
C ASP A 187 -40.03 23.00 -16.25
N LYS A 188 -41.05 22.24 -15.83
CA LYS A 188 -42.16 21.77 -16.69
C LYS A 188 -43.17 22.84 -17.10
N LYS A 189 -43.12 24.04 -16.52
CA LYS A 189 -44.04 25.13 -16.86
C LYS A 189 -43.60 25.86 -18.13
N ILE A 190 -44.56 26.06 -19.03
CA ILE A 190 -44.41 26.85 -20.26
C ILE A 190 -44.36 28.35 -19.94
N GLU A 191 -45.26 28.83 -19.08
CA GLU A 191 -45.25 30.20 -18.55
C GLU A 191 -44.85 30.17 -17.08
N LYS A 192 -43.80 30.92 -16.73
CA LYS A 192 -43.25 31.06 -15.39
C LYS A 192 -43.55 32.48 -14.90
N ASP A 193 -43.95 32.62 -13.65
CA ASP A 193 -44.04 33.95 -13.04
C ASP A 193 -42.64 34.55 -12.76
N GLU A 194 -42.58 35.79 -12.26
CA GLU A 194 -41.31 36.48 -12.01
C GLU A 194 -40.42 35.75 -10.99
N PHE A 195 -41.04 35.18 -9.94
CA PHE A 195 -40.31 34.44 -8.92
C PHE A 195 -39.81 33.10 -9.47
N GLU A 196 -40.65 32.38 -10.20
CA GLU A 196 -40.32 31.11 -10.85
C GLU A 196 -39.22 31.27 -11.88
N THR A 197 -39.24 32.37 -12.64
CA THR A 197 -38.17 32.74 -13.58
C THR A 197 -36.86 32.97 -12.84
N LYS A 198 -36.87 33.78 -11.77
CA LYS A 198 -35.69 34.04 -10.95
C LYS A 198 -35.14 32.77 -10.31
N PHE A 199 -36.00 31.94 -9.71
CA PHE A 199 -35.62 30.68 -9.09
C PHE A 199 -35.01 29.71 -10.11
N HIS A 200 -35.68 29.50 -11.25
CA HIS A 200 -35.19 28.59 -12.29
C HIS A 200 -33.85 29.07 -12.85
N SER A 201 -33.69 30.39 -13.07
CA SER A 201 -32.41 30.95 -13.54
C SER A 201 -31.27 30.88 -12.52
N ALA A 202 -31.56 30.67 -11.24
CA ALA A 202 -30.55 30.58 -10.19
C ALA A 202 -29.86 29.21 -10.13
N PHE A 203 -30.41 28.19 -10.80
CA PHE A 203 -29.91 26.82 -10.79
C PHE A 203 -29.73 26.32 -12.22
N ALA A 204 -28.62 25.62 -12.50
CA ALA A 204 -28.36 25.05 -13.82
C ALA A 204 -29.30 23.87 -14.14
N ASP A 205 -29.60 23.07 -13.11
CA ASP A 205 -30.40 21.85 -13.21
C ASP A 205 -31.04 21.48 -11.86
N GLU A 206 -31.80 20.39 -11.87
CA GLU A 206 -32.42 19.83 -10.67
C GLU A 206 -31.42 19.48 -9.58
N MET A 207 -30.27 18.90 -9.96
CA MET A 207 -29.21 18.48 -9.02
C MET A 207 -28.61 19.69 -8.30
N SER A 208 -28.44 20.81 -8.99
CA SER A 208 -27.97 22.07 -8.43
C SER A 208 -28.97 22.64 -7.42
N ALA A 209 -30.27 22.57 -7.71
CA ALA A 209 -31.32 22.97 -6.78
C ALA A 209 -31.39 22.05 -5.56
N GLU A 210 -31.27 20.73 -5.77
CA GLU A 210 -31.17 19.72 -4.71
C GLU A 210 -30.01 20.01 -3.76
N LEU A 211 -28.80 20.19 -4.31
CA LEU A 211 -27.59 20.51 -3.56
C LEU A 211 -27.72 21.85 -2.80
N PHE A 212 -28.38 22.84 -3.39
CA PHE A 212 -28.69 24.09 -2.70
C PHE A 212 -29.58 23.86 -1.46
N GLY A 213 -30.66 23.08 -1.60
CA GLY A 213 -31.54 22.72 -0.48
C GLY A 213 -30.78 22.02 0.65
N TYR A 214 -29.90 21.10 0.28
CA TYR A 214 -29.01 20.40 1.22
C TYR A 214 -28.09 21.38 1.99
N PHE A 215 -27.36 22.24 1.27
CA PHE A 215 -26.44 23.19 1.90
C PHE A 215 -27.15 24.31 2.66
N LEU A 216 -28.39 24.65 2.31
CA LEU A 216 -29.16 25.66 3.03
C LEU A 216 -29.37 25.26 4.49
N GLU A 217 -29.61 23.98 4.76
CA GLU A 217 -29.80 23.49 6.12
C GLU A 217 -28.48 23.31 6.86
N ILE A 218 -27.43 22.87 6.15
CA ILE A 218 -26.05 22.86 6.68
C ILE A 218 -25.65 24.26 7.17
N CYS A 219 -25.89 25.30 6.37
CA CYS A 219 -25.50 26.67 6.70
C CYS A 219 -26.19 27.20 7.97
N LYS A 220 -27.39 26.69 8.30
CA LYS A 220 -28.11 27.06 9.52
C LYS A 220 -27.62 26.32 10.75
N ILE A 221 -27.34 25.02 10.61
CA ILE A 221 -27.10 24.12 11.75
C ILE A 221 -25.60 24.11 12.11
N ILE A 222 -24.75 23.81 11.14
CA ILE A 222 -23.35 23.45 11.35
C ILE A 222 -22.52 24.51 12.07
N PRO A 223 -22.62 25.82 11.75
CA PRO A 223 -21.84 26.85 12.44
C PRO A 223 -22.02 26.87 13.97
N SER A 224 -23.20 26.44 14.45
CA SER A 224 -23.53 26.46 15.87
C SER A 224 -23.30 25.12 16.57
N SER A 225 -23.53 24.00 15.86
CA SER A 225 -23.54 22.64 16.42
C SER A 225 -22.20 21.92 16.29
N LEU A 226 -21.47 22.14 15.20
CA LEU A 226 -20.22 21.42 14.96
C LEU A 226 -19.09 21.90 15.88
N PRO A 227 -18.80 23.21 16.01
CA PRO A 227 -17.81 23.65 16.97
C PRO A 227 -18.27 23.37 18.41
N ILE A 228 -17.37 22.77 19.19
CA ILE A 228 -17.65 22.30 20.56
C ILE A 228 -16.56 22.76 21.52
N LYS A 229 -16.90 23.05 22.77
CA LYS A 229 -15.88 23.29 23.78
C LYS A 229 -15.31 21.96 24.28
N LEU A 230 -14.02 21.94 24.62
CA LEU A 230 -13.38 20.74 25.17
C LEU A 230 -14.05 20.22 26.44
N GLU A 231 -14.59 21.12 27.29
CA GLU A 231 -15.34 20.78 28.51
C GLU A 231 -16.66 20.05 28.24
N ASP A 232 -17.24 20.23 27.04
CA ASP A 232 -18.54 19.68 26.66
C ASP A 232 -18.41 18.37 25.86
N LEU A 233 -17.19 17.84 25.69
CA LEU A 233 -16.97 16.66 24.84
C LEU A 233 -17.69 15.41 25.35
N PRO A 234 -18.43 14.69 24.48
CA PRO A 234 -19.24 13.57 24.90
C PRO A 234 -18.37 12.40 25.38
N GLY A 235 -18.66 11.92 26.61
CA GLY A 235 -18.00 10.74 27.17
C GLY A 235 -16.56 10.96 27.65
N VAL A 236 -16.10 12.21 27.71
CA VAL A 236 -14.74 12.55 28.17
C VAL A 236 -14.81 13.70 29.18
N ASN A 237 -14.38 13.45 30.41
CA ASN A 237 -14.25 14.50 31.43
C ASN A 237 -12.80 14.97 31.50
N LEU A 238 -12.50 16.19 31.04
CA LEU A 238 -11.14 16.76 31.00
C LEU A 238 -10.87 17.67 32.19
N SER A 239 -9.68 17.57 32.78
CA SER A 239 -9.24 18.58 33.75
C SER A 239 -8.85 19.88 33.06
N GLN A 240 -8.83 20.98 33.82
CA GLN A 240 -8.36 22.27 33.31
C GLN A 240 -6.93 22.20 32.76
N GLU A 241 -6.04 21.47 33.45
CA GLU A 241 -4.66 21.25 33.01
C GLU A 241 -4.59 20.48 31.68
N GLU A 242 -5.47 19.49 31.46
CA GLU A 242 -5.54 18.72 30.22
C GLU A 242 -6.03 19.60 29.06
N ILE A 243 -7.02 20.45 29.30
CA ILE A 243 -7.55 21.41 28.32
C ILE A 243 -6.46 22.38 27.89
N GLU A 244 -5.77 23.00 28.85
CA GLU A 244 -4.68 23.95 28.59
C GLU A 244 -3.51 23.29 27.86
N ALA A 245 -3.15 22.06 28.25
CA ALA A 245 -2.11 21.29 27.58
C ALA A 245 -2.50 20.94 26.13
N PHE A 246 -3.75 20.55 25.88
CA PHE A 246 -4.21 20.23 24.53
C PHE A 246 -4.19 21.49 23.63
N ILE A 247 -4.76 22.59 24.13
CA ILE A 247 -4.82 23.87 23.41
C ILE A 247 -3.41 24.36 23.04
N SER A 248 -2.50 24.43 24.02
CA SER A 248 -1.16 24.98 23.81
C SER A 248 -0.30 24.15 22.86
N ASN A 249 -0.60 22.87 22.66
CA ASN A 249 0.24 21.95 21.89
C ASN A 249 -0.28 21.63 20.48
N PHE A 250 -1.59 21.67 20.27
CA PHE A 250 -2.22 21.19 19.04
C PHE A 250 -3.13 22.20 18.37
N CYS A 251 -3.59 23.23 19.10
CA CYS A 251 -4.55 24.18 18.58
C CYS A 251 -3.91 25.47 18.09
N ILE A 252 -4.64 26.20 17.25
CA ILE A 252 -4.33 27.56 16.84
C ILE A 252 -5.57 28.45 16.93
N SER A 253 -5.39 29.68 17.40
CA SER A 253 -6.43 30.70 17.49
C SER A 253 -6.03 31.95 16.69
N LYS A 254 -6.97 32.89 16.49
CA LYS A 254 -6.66 34.20 15.92
C LYS A 254 -5.56 34.95 16.69
N ARG A 255 -5.48 34.77 18.01
CA ARG A 255 -4.48 35.43 18.86
C ARG A 255 -3.07 34.85 18.67
N ASP A 256 -3.00 33.55 18.42
CA ASP A 256 -1.74 32.81 18.27
C ASP A 256 -1.27 32.73 16.81
N PHE A 257 -2.05 33.29 15.88
CA PHE A 257 -1.77 33.23 14.46
C PHE A 257 -0.52 34.03 14.10
N ASP A 258 0.31 33.45 13.25
CA ASP A 258 1.51 34.05 12.66
C ASP A 258 1.58 33.54 11.21
N GLU A 259 1.77 34.44 10.25
CA GLU A 259 1.83 34.11 8.82
C GLU A 259 2.96 33.12 8.47
N ASN A 260 3.97 33.00 9.34
CA ASN A 260 5.06 32.04 9.17
C ASN A 260 4.77 30.66 9.80
N LYS A 261 3.68 30.51 10.56
CA LYS A 261 3.29 29.22 11.14
C LYS A 261 2.62 28.35 10.09
N GLU A 262 3.05 27.10 10.04
CA GLU A 262 2.45 26.10 9.17
C GLU A 262 1.15 25.57 9.77
N ILE A 263 0.02 26.00 9.22
CA ILE A 263 -1.32 25.67 9.73
C ILE A 263 -1.57 24.16 9.79
N ARG A 264 -1.06 23.37 8.83
CA ARG A 264 -1.14 21.90 8.91
C ARG A 264 -0.52 21.29 10.16
N ARG A 265 0.39 21.98 10.86
CA ARG A 265 1.01 21.54 12.12
C ARG A 265 0.17 21.88 13.36
N THR A 266 -0.93 22.60 13.19
CA THR A 266 -1.91 22.96 14.23
C THR A 266 -3.33 22.65 13.73
N PRO A 267 -3.69 21.36 13.64
CA PRO A 267 -4.86 20.90 12.91
C PRO A 267 -6.19 21.07 13.68
N PHE A 268 -6.17 21.78 14.82
CA PHE A 268 -7.35 22.11 15.61
C PHE A 268 -7.49 23.64 15.70
N TYR A 269 -8.66 24.16 15.32
CA TYR A 269 -8.89 25.60 15.20
C TYR A 269 -9.78 26.10 16.33
N ILE A 270 -9.31 27.09 17.09
CA ILE A 270 -10.06 27.72 18.19
C ILE A 270 -10.81 28.93 17.67
N LEU A 271 -12.13 28.89 17.81
CA LEU A 271 -13.04 30.00 17.51
C LEU A 271 -13.01 31.04 18.64
N ASN A 272 -13.53 32.24 18.38
CA ASN A 272 -13.61 33.32 19.37
C ASN A 272 -14.46 32.94 20.59
N SER A 273 -15.41 32.03 20.40
CA SER A 273 -16.25 31.46 21.47
C SER A 273 -15.49 30.50 22.40
N GLY A 274 -14.23 30.14 22.09
CA GLY A 274 -13.47 29.09 22.78
C GLY A 274 -13.82 27.67 22.34
N LYS A 275 -14.81 27.52 21.45
CA LYS A 275 -15.12 26.24 20.79
C LYS A 275 -14.02 25.86 19.80
N ILE A 276 -13.85 24.57 19.57
CA ILE A 276 -12.83 24.04 18.67
C ILE A 276 -13.45 23.33 17.46
N LEU A 277 -12.73 23.39 16.35
CA LEU A 277 -12.97 22.61 15.15
C LEU A 277 -11.77 21.69 14.90
N ILE A 278 -12.04 20.47 14.44
CA ILE A 278 -11.03 19.53 13.96
C ILE A 278 -10.92 19.65 12.44
N SER A 279 -9.69 19.53 11.91
CA SER A 279 -9.44 19.39 10.47
C SER A 279 -9.48 17.91 10.05
N ASP A 280 -8.65 17.50 9.09
CA ASP A 280 -8.54 16.10 8.65
C ASP A 280 -7.93 15.19 9.73
N LEU A 281 -8.58 14.05 9.99
CA LEU A 281 -8.18 13.09 11.03
C LEU A 281 -6.78 12.51 10.76
N SER A 282 -6.47 12.21 9.50
CA SER A 282 -5.18 11.61 9.14
C SER A 282 -4.03 12.55 9.46
N ASN A 283 -4.14 13.82 9.06
CA ASN A 283 -3.18 14.86 9.40
C ASN A 283 -3.12 15.11 10.92
N CYS A 284 -4.25 15.14 11.62
CA CYS A 284 -4.29 15.29 13.08
C CYS A 284 -3.42 14.25 13.79
N LEU A 285 -3.56 12.97 13.40
CA LEU A 285 -2.83 11.87 14.02
C LEU A 285 -1.33 11.93 13.71
N ASP A 286 -0.93 12.33 12.51
CA ASP A 286 0.48 12.53 12.17
C ASP A 286 1.11 13.67 12.98
N VAL A 287 0.40 14.79 13.15
CA VAL A 287 0.86 15.91 14.00
C VAL A 287 1.02 15.45 15.45
N ILE A 288 0.07 14.68 15.97
CA ILE A 288 0.13 14.14 17.33
C ILE A 288 1.36 13.22 17.49
N TRP A 289 1.56 12.31 16.54
CA TRP A 289 2.72 11.42 16.52
C TRP A 289 4.03 12.22 16.55
N ASP A 290 4.17 13.19 15.66
CA ASP A 290 5.38 14.01 15.55
C ASP A 290 5.63 14.87 16.79
N LYS A 291 4.57 15.41 17.39
CA LYS A 291 4.68 16.19 18.62
C LYS A 291 5.26 15.32 19.73
N PHE A 292 4.68 14.17 20.01
CA PHE A 292 5.19 13.28 21.06
C PHE A 292 6.59 12.72 20.75
N GLU A 293 6.92 12.50 19.47
CA GLU A 293 8.29 12.14 19.05
C GLU A 293 9.28 13.26 19.40
N SER A 294 8.96 14.52 19.06
CA SER A 294 9.80 15.68 19.39
C SER A 294 9.94 15.87 20.90
N LEU A 295 8.86 15.68 21.66
CA LEU A 295 8.86 15.76 23.11
C LEU A 295 9.76 14.69 23.75
N ALA A 296 9.77 13.47 23.19
CA ALA A 296 10.69 12.43 23.63
C ALA A 296 12.15 12.81 23.30
N GLN A 297 12.42 13.36 22.11
CA GLN A 297 13.77 13.76 21.68
C GLN A 297 14.39 14.85 22.56
N ASN A 298 13.57 15.73 23.15
CA ASN A 298 14.05 16.77 24.08
C ASN A 298 14.69 16.18 25.37
N ASP A 299 14.36 14.93 25.71
CA ASP A 299 15.07 14.15 26.73
C ASP A 299 15.92 13.08 26.05
N GLY A 300 17.15 13.44 25.67
CA GLY A 300 18.04 12.55 24.93
C GLY A 300 18.31 11.21 25.62
N PHE A 301 18.34 11.18 26.97
CA PHE A 301 18.53 9.94 27.72
C PHE A 301 17.32 9.02 27.60
N PHE A 302 16.11 9.55 27.82
CA PHE A 302 14.87 8.80 27.64
C PHE A 302 14.71 8.32 26.18
N TYR A 303 14.96 9.22 25.23
CA TYR A 303 14.84 8.93 23.80
C TYR A 303 15.71 7.75 23.38
N GLN A 304 17.02 7.83 23.61
CA GLN A 304 17.97 6.83 23.11
C GLN A 304 17.83 5.49 23.85
N ASN A 305 17.69 5.51 25.18
CA ASN A 305 17.78 4.29 25.99
C ASN A 305 16.45 3.55 26.17
N LYS A 306 15.31 4.24 26.01
CA LYS A 306 13.98 3.64 26.22
C LYS A 306 13.12 3.73 24.97
N TYR A 307 12.79 4.95 24.54
CA TYR A 307 11.75 5.19 23.55
C TYR A 307 12.14 4.70 22.14
N GLN A 308 13.31 5.10 21.62
CA GLN A 308 13.77 4.70 20.29
C GLN A 308 14.00 3.19 20.20
N LYS A 309 14.61 2.57 21.23
CA LYS A 309 14.79 1.11 21.30
C LYS A 309 13.47 0.37 21.26
N PHE A 310 12.49 0.81 22.06
CA PHE A 310 11.16 0.20 22.05
C PHE A 310 10.44 0.37 20.71
N LYS A 311 10.52 1.55 20.11
CA LYS A 311 9.93 1.84 18.81
C LYS A 311 10.54 0.98 17.69
N SER A 312 11.86 0.79 17.67
CA SER A 312 12.52 -0.12 16.72
C SER A 312 12.04 -1.56 16.90
N ASN A 313 12.05 -2.10 18.13
CA ASN A 313 11.57 -3.45 18.40
C ASN A 313 10.07 -3.63 18.05
N TRP A 314 9.27 -2.58 18.23
CA TRP A 314 7.86 -2.58 17.84
C TRP A 314 7.70 -2.66 16.32
N LEU A 315 8.50 -1.92 15.55
CA LEU A 315 8.51 -1.97 14.08
C LEU A 315 8.86 -3.38 13.59
N GLU A 316 9.93 -3.99 14.11
CA GLU A 316 10.34 -5.35 13.77
C GLU A 316 9.20 -6.35 14.02
N LYS A 317 8.61 -6.28 15.22
CA LYS A 317 7.46 -7.13 15.58
C LYS A 317 6.29 -6.96 14.62
N LYS A 318 5.95 -5.72 14.23
CA LYS A 318 4.85 -5.45 13.29
C LYS A 318 5.16 -5.90 11.87
N GLY A 319 6.42 -5.77 11.44
CA GLY A 319 6.89 -6.37 10.19
C GLY A 319 6.66 -7.89 10.17
N VAL A 320 7.02 -8.59 11.25
CA VAL A 320 6.80 -10.04 11.39
C VAL A 320 5.31 -10.39 11.44
N GLU A 321 4.49 -9.63 12.15
CA GLU A 321 3.02 -9.80 12.14
C GLU A 321 2.44 -9.67 10.73
N ALA A 322 2.98 -8.78 9.88
CA ALA A 322 2.57 -8.68 8.48
C ALA A 322 3.08 -9.86 7.63
N LEU A 323 4.34 -10.25 7.80
CA LEU A 323 4.93 -11.38 7.07
C LEU A 323 4.25 -12.70 7.40
N THR A 324 3.81 -12.94 8.63
CA THR A 324 3.08 -14.15 9.03
C THR A 324 1.71 -14.29 8.37
N ARG A 325 1.15 -13.22 7.81
CA ARG A 325 -0.06 -13.29 6.96
C ARG A 325 0.26 -13.74 5.53
N LEU A 326 1.48 -13.48 5.06
CA LEU A 326 1.95 -13.83 3.72
C LEU A 326 2.70 -15.16 3.67
N PHE A 327 3.34 -15.55 4.77
CA PHE A 327 4.26 -16.68 4.85
C PHE A 327 4.00 -17.56 6.07
N PRO A 328 4.29 -18.87 6.01
CA PRO A 328 4.29 -19.74 7.17
C PRO A 328 5.21 -19.20 8.28
N ASN A 329 4.77 -19.28 9.55
CA ASN A 329 5.51 -18.71 10.67
C ASN A 329 6.84 -19.44 10.96
N ASP A 330 6.93 -20.72 10.64
CA ASP A 330 8.10 -21.58 10.90
C ASP A 330 9.31 -21.29 9.99
N ILE A 331 9.11 -20.53 8.91
CA ILE A 331 10.19 -20.09 8.01
C ILE A 331 10.65 -18.66 8.28
N ILE A 332 10.02 -17.96 9.22
CA ILE A 332 10.39 -16.61 9.63
C ILE A 332 11.30 -16.69 10.85
N TYR A 333 12.42 -15.98 10.77
CA TYR A 333 13.44 -15.87 11.82
C TYR A 333 13.65 -14.39 12.15
N GLN A 334 13.92 -14.08 13.41
CA GLN A 334 14.07 -12.73 13.95
C GLN A 334 15.39 -12.59 14.71
N THR A 335 15.98 -11.39 14.69
CA THR A 335 17.19 -11.05 15.45
C THR A 335 18.27 -12.12 15.31
N LEU A 336 18.76 -12.30 14.07
CA LEU A 336 19.70 -13.36 13.73
C LEU A 336 21.15 -12.91 13.88
N ASP A 337 21.95 -13.68 14.61
CA ASP A 337 23.39 -13.49 14.71
C ASP A 337 24.14 -14.30 13.65
N TYR A 338 25.15 -13.69 13.02
CA TYR A 338 26.04 -14.32 12.05
C TYR A 338 27.46 -13.72 12.09
N PRO A 339 28.48 -14.44 11.58
CA PRO A 339 29.85 -13.93 11.49
C PRO A 339 29.95 -12.64 10.66
N ASP A 340 30.59 -11.62 11.22
CA ASP A 340 30.88 -10.38 10.49
C ASP A 340 32.21 -10.50 9.74
N ILE A 341 32.11 -10.88 8.46
CA ILE A 341 33.28 -11.03 7.58
C ILE A 341 33.90 -9.71 7.12
N THR A 342 33.30 -8.56 7.48
CA THR A 342 33.84 -7.24 7.12
C THR A 342 34.92 -6.76 8.09
N LYS A 343 35.10 -7.46 9.22
CA LYS A 343 36.12 -7.17 10.21
C LYS A 343 37.26 -8.19 10.14
N ASN A 344 38.49 -7.72 10.37
CA ASN A 344 39.69 -8.54 10.38
C ASN A 344 39.80 -9.47 11.61
N THR A 345 38.96 -9.25 12.64
CA THR A 345 38.92 -10.04 13.87
C THR A 345 37.60 -10.81 13.96
N PRO A 346 37.59 -12.05 14.49
CA PRO A 346 36.36 -12.79 14.72
C PRO A 346 35.35 -11.95 15.50
N SER A 347 34.23 -11.65 14.86
CA SER A 347 33.16 -10.86 15.44
C SER A 347 31.83 -11.31 14.85
N THR A 348 30.75 -11.03 15.56
CA THR A 348 29.39 -11.29 15.11
C THR A 348 28.69 -9.98 14.82
N THR A 349 27.68 -10.06 13.96
CA THR A 349 26.73 -8.99 13.72
C THR A 349 25.33 -9.57 13.61
N GLU A 350 24.33 -8.69 13.67
CA GLU A 350 22.92 -9.06 13.58
C GLU A 350 22.28 -8.72 12.23
N LEU A 351 21.17 -9.40 11.96
CA LEU A 351 20.18 -9.15 10.91
C LEU A 351 18.78 -9.20 11.56
N ASP A 352 17.93 -8.22 11.28
CA ASP A 352 16.63 -8.09 11.97
C ASP A 352 15.68 -9.25 11.65
N ILE A 353 15.44 -9.55 10.37
CA ILE A 353 14.51 -10.63 9.96
C ILE A 353 15.07 -11.36 8.73
N ALA A 354 14.94 -12.69 8.71
CA ALA A 354 15.27 -13.52 7.55
C ALA A 354 14.20 -14.59 7.31
N LEU A 355 13.98 -14.92 6.04
CA LEU A 355 13.13 -16.05 5.65
C LEU A 355 13.60 -16.71 4.36
N LYS A 356 13.67 -18.04 4.38
CA LYS A 356 13.98 -18.89 3.20
C LYS A 356 12.69 -19.50 2.66
N VAL A 357 12.25 -19.01 1.50
CA VAL A 357 11.06 -19.50 0.79
C VAL A 357 11.53 -20.33 -0.39
N GLY A 358 11.74 -21.61 -0.16
CA GLY A 358 12.33 -22.49 -1.17
C GLY A 358 13.71 -21.99 -1.61
N PRO A 359 13.92 -21.68 -2.91
CA PRO A 359 15.19 -21.17 -3.41
C PRO A 359 15.35 -19.65 -3.23
N PHE A 360 14.39 -18.96 -2.62
CA PHE A 360 14.42 -17.51 -2.41
C PHE A 360 14.77 -17.18 -0.97
N LEU A 361 15.62 -16.18 -0.76
CA LEU A 361 15.97 -15.67 0.56
C LEU A 361 15.59 -14.21 0.67
N LEU A 362 14.81 -13.85 1.68
CA LEU A 362 14.44 -12.46 1.96
C LEU A 362 15.18 -12.04 3.22
N LEU A 363 15.95 -10.95 3.13
CA LEU A 363 16.75 -10.38 4.21
C LEU A 363 16.21 -8.99 4.50
N ILE A 364 15.60 -8.79 5.65
CA ILE A 364 14.84 -7.59 5.97
C ILE A 364 15.52 -6.87 7.14
N GLU A 365 15.75 -5.58 6.95
CA GLU A 365 16.33 -4.66 7.93
C GLU A 365 15.32 -3.55 8.21
N ALA A 366 15.00 -3.34 9.48
CA ALA A 366 13.98 -2.40 9.91
C ALA A 366 14.61 -1.09 10.43
N LYS A 367 14.01 0.05 10.07
CA LYS A 367 14.47 1.38 10.52
C LYS A 367 13.29 2.27 10.92
N ALA A 368 13.32 2.71 12.17
CA ALA A 368 12.24 3.47 12.80
C ALA A 368 12.59 4.95 13.06
N LYS A 369 13.45 5.56 12.21
CA LYS A 369 13.81 6.97 12.36
C LYS A 369 12.78 7.84 11.66
N LEU A 370 12.39 8.94 12.31
CA LEU A 370 11.43 9.88 11.73
C LEU A 370 12.03 10.60 10.51
N PHE A 371 11.25 10.76 9.45
CA PHE A 371 11.59 11.70 8.37
C PHE A 371 11.27 13.12 8.84
N ARG A 372 12.23 14.02 8.73
CA ARG A 372 12.00 15.41 9.14
C ARG A 372 11.00 16.07 8.20
N TYR A 373 10.13 16.90 8.75
CA TYR A 373 9.15 17.63 7.99
C TYR A 373 9.77 18.48 6.85
N GLN A 374 10.94 19.09 7.07
CA GLN A 374 11.60 19.83 5.99
C GLN A 374 12.05 18.93 4.82
N SER A 375 12.36 17.66 5.09
CA SER A 375 12.67 16.68 4.06
C SER A 375 11.47 16.40 3.15
N THR A 376 10.24 16.46 3.68
CA THR A 376 9.02 16.30 2.88
C THR A 376 8.69 17.55 2.06
N ARG A 377 9.29 18.71 2.38
CA ARG A 377 9.15 19.98 1.65
C ARG A 377 10.28 20.26 0.65
N GLY A 378 11.06 19.24 0.29
CA GLY A 378 12.11 19.35 -0.72
C GLY A 378 13.47 19.87 -0.24
N ASP A 379 13.73 19.93 1.07
CA ASP A 379 15.11 20.11 1.57
C ASP A 379 15.96 18.87 1.25
N VAL A 380 16.68 18.94 0.13
CA VAL A 380 17.48 17.84 -0.44
C VAL A 380 18.55 17.35 0.52
N GLY A 381 19.19 18.26 1.26
CA GLY A 381 20.25 17.90 2.21
C GLY A 381 19.72 17.06 3.37
N ARG A 382 18.58 17.48 3.93
CA ARG A 382 17.90 16.71 4.99
C ARG A 382 17.31 15.43 4.45
N LEU A 383 16.71 15.46 3.26
CA LEU A 383 16.20 14.29 2.57
C LEU A 383 17.27 13.23 2.38
N ARG A 384 18.45 13.59 1.85
CA ARG A 384 19.57 12.66 1.67
C ARG A 384 19.95 11.98 2.99
N THR A 385 20.02 12.76 4.07
CA THR A 385 20.37 12.23 5.39
C THR A 385 19.29 11.31 5.95
N ASP A 386 18.01 11.61 5.73
CA ASP A 386 16.92 10.79 6.24
C ASP A 386 16.74 9.51 5.43
N LEU A 387 16.85 9.59 4.10
CA LEU A 387 16.90 8.41 3.21
C LEU A 387 18.09 7.52 3.56
N LYS A 388 19.25 8.11 3.85
CA LYS A 388 20.42 7.34 4.29
C LYS A 388 20.09 6.54 5.54
N LYS A 389 19.56 7.22 6.56
CA LYS A 389 19.28 6.68 7.88
C LYS A 389 18.14 5.64 7.92
N ASN A 390 17.22 5.67 6.96
CA ASN A 390 16.04 4.81 6.93
C ASN A 390 16.03 3.74 5.84
N ILE A 391 16.83 3.90 4.77
CA ILE A 391 16.81 2.99 3.61
C ILE A 391 18.22 2.52 3.24
N HIS A 392 19.17 3.44 3.06
CA HIS A 392 20.52 3.05 2.64
C HIS A 392 21.25 2.25 3.73
N ASP A 393 21.22 2.71 4.98
CA ASP A 393 21.92 2.03 6.08
C ASP A 393 21.36 0.60 6.30
N SER A 394 20.04 0.40 6.15
CA SER A 394 19.44 -0.94 6.16
C SER A 394 19.86 -1.79 4.95
N TYR A 395 19.98 -1.18 3.77
CA TYR A 395 20.47 -1.87 2.59
C TYR A 395 21.92 -2.34 2.73
N GLU A 396 22.80 -1.49 3.28
CA GLU A 396 24.19 -1.86 3.57
C GLU A 396 24.29 -3.02 4.58
N GLN A 397 23.42 -3.01 5.61
CA GLN A 397 23.33 -4.10 6.58
C GLN A 397 22.90 -5.42 5.94
N ALA A 398 21.86 -5.40 5.10
CA ALA A 398 21.44 -6.58 4.34
C ALA A 398 22.53 -7.04 3.35
N THR A 399 23.23 -6.11 2.69
CA THR A 399 24.33 -6.41 1.77
C THR A 399 25.50 -7.07 2.47
N ARG A 400 25.80 -6.71 3.72
CA ARG A 400 26.79 -7.41 4.54
C ARG A 400 26.40 -8.87 4.81
N ALA A 401 25.13 -9.15 5.09
CA ALA A 401 24.64 -10.53 5.20
C ALA A 401 24.77 -11.29 3.87
N ILE A 402 24.50 -10.64 2.74
CA ILE A 402 24.70 -11.21 1.39
C ILE A 402 26.18 -11.57 1.18
N LYS A 403 27.12 -10.68 1.54
CA LYS A 403 28.56 -10.95 1.42
C LYS A 403 28.97 -12.20 2.23
N TYR A 404 28.46 -12.35 3.45
CA TYR A 404 28.68 -13.56 4.24
C TYR A 404 28.09 -14.81 3.57
N ILE A 405 26.88 -14.73 3.03
CA ILE A 405 26.25 -15.85 2.31
C ILE A 405 27.11 -16.32 1.13
N TYR A 406 27.75 -15.40 0.42
CA TYR A 406 28.64 -15.74 -0.69
C TYR A 406 30.04 -16.20 -0.26
N SER A 407 30.48 -15.92 0.98
CA SER A 407 31.80 -16.31 1.46
C SER A 407 31.89 -17.75 1.97
N THR A 408 30.77 -18.48 2.05
CA THR A 408 30.73 -19.87 2.53
C THR A 408 29.75 -20.72 1.72
N GLU A 409 30.03 -22.01 1.61
CA GLU A 409 29.10 -22.97 0.99
C GLU A 409 27.87 -23.25 1.87
N HIS A 410 28.03 -23.07 3.19
CA HIS A 410 27.02 -23.38 4.21
C HIS A 410 26.80 -22.18 5.15
N PRO A 411 26.08 -21.14 4.71
CA PRO A 411 25.72 -20.02 5.58
C PRO A 411 24.86 -20.49 6.75
N LYS A 412 25.19 -20.01 7.95
CA LYS A 412 24.43 -20.25 9.18
C LYS A 412 24.13 -18.94 9.89
N PHE A 413 22.88 -18.81 10.30
CA PHE A 413 22.37 -17.70 11.10
C PHE A 413 21.63 -18.27 12.32
N ILE A 414 21.83 -17.66 13.49
CA ILE A 414 21.26 -18.13 14.75
C ILE A 414 20.25 -17.11 15.27
N GLU A 415 18.98 -17.49 15.39
CA GLU A 415 17.93 -16.67 16.01
C GLU A 415 18.22 -16.51 17.51
N ARG A 416 18.61 -15.31 17.93
CA ARG A 416 19.15 -15.02 19.27
C ARG A 416 18.24 -15.46 20.41
N ASN A 417 16.92 -15.29 20.23
CA ASN A 417 15.95 -15.52 21.29
C ASN A 417 15.54 -16.99 21.46
N THR A 418 15.60 -17.79 20.39
CA THR A 418 15.10 -19.19 20.39
C THR A 418 16.20 -20.22 20.19
N GLY A 419 17.37 -19.81 19.69
CA GLY A 419 18.42 -20.70 19.23
C GLY A 419 18.11 -21.42 17.92
N ARG A 420 16.98 -21.14 17.26
CA ARG A 420 16.67 -21.71 15.94
C ARG A 420 17.77 -21.32 14.95
N ILE A 421 18.16 -22.27 14.12
CA ILE A 421 19.21 -22.08 13.12
C ILE A 421 18.57 -22.02 11.74
N LEU A 422 18.90 -20.96 10.99
CA LEU A 422 18.69 -20.91 9.55
C LEU A 422 20.00 -21.35 8.89
N ASP A 423 19.99 -22.57 8.35
CA ASP A 423 21.10 -23.21 7.65
C ASP A 423 20.62 -23.64 6.26
N PHE A 424 21.45 -23.38 5.25
CA PHE A 424 21.21 -23.81 3.89
C PHE A 424 22.52 -23.95 3.12
N LYS A 425 22.47 -24.69 2.01
CA LYS A 425 23.57 -24.66 1.04
C LYS A 425 23.42 -23.45 0.13
N ARG A 426 24.49 -22.68 -0.08
CA ARG A 426 24.49 -21.51 -0.98
C ARG A 426 24.05 -21.87 -2.40
N GLU A 427 24.42 -23.04 -2.89
CA GLU A 427 24.04 -23.55 -4.23
C GLU A 427 22.53 -23.74 -4.43
N LYS A 428 21.75 -23.85 -3.34
CA LYS A 428 20.29 -24.01 -3.37
C LYS A 428 19.55 -22.67 -3.40
N ILE A 429 20.25 -21.54 -3.24
CA ILE A 429 19.65 -20.22 -3.29
C ILE A 429 19.74 -19.66 -4.72
N ARG A 430 18.60 -19.28 -5.28
CA ARG A 430 18.48 -18.74 -6.64
C ARG A 430 18.46 -17.21 -6.66
N ALA A 431 17.81 -16.59 -5.68
CA ALA A 431 17.76 -15.14 -5.55
C ALA A 431 17.70 -14.73 -4.07
N ILE A 432 18.34 -13.61 -3.77
CA ILE A 432 18.32 -12.98 -2.45
C ILE A 432 17.73 -11.58 -2.61
N PHE A 433 16.71 -11.26 -1.82
CA PHE A 433 16.00 -9.99 -1.84
C PHE A 433 16.34 -9.21 -0.58
N PRO A 434 17.20 -8.18 -0.65
CA PRO A 434 17.41 -7.25 0.44
C PRO A 434 16.22 -6.30 0.53
N ILE A 435 15.63 -6.20 1.72
CA ILE A 435 14.42 -5.44 2.00
C ILE A 435 14.71 -4.41 3.08
N SER A 436 14.36 -3.16 2.81
CA SER A 436 14.43 -2.07 3.80
C SER A 436 13.02 -1.71 4.27
N LEU A 437 12.69 -2.11 5.50
CA LEU A 437 11.41 -1.84 6.13
C LEU A 437 11.49 -0.55 6.95
N SER A 438 10.75 0.48 6.55
CA SER A 438 10.70 1.77 7.24
C SER A 438 9.42 1.94 8.07
N LEU A 439 9.48 2.69 9.16
CA LEU A 439 8.28 2.98 9.97
C LEU A 439 7.29 3.93 9.27
N MET A 440 7.82 4.91 8.54
CA MET A 440 7.06 6.04 8.00
C MET A 440 7.14 6.04 6.48
N HIS A 441 6.04 6.39 5.83
CA HIS A 441 6.00 6.67 4.40
C HIS A 441 6.74 7.99 4.08
N LEU A 442 7.34 8.09 2.89
CA LEU A 442 8.03 9.30 2.41
C LEU A 442 7.54 9.68 1.02
N GLY A 443 6.25 10.01 0.88
CA GLY A 443 5.68 10.57 -0.36
C GLY A 443 6.03 9.79 -1.64
N GLY A 444 6.03 8.44 -1.60
CA GLY A 444 6.39 7.61 -2.75
C GLY A 444 7.86 7.71 -3.17
N VAL A 445 8.76 8.33 -2.40
CA VAL A 445 10.20 8.32 -2.71
C VAL A 445 10.78 6.93 -2.49
N ALA A 446 10.31 6.24 -1.46
CA ALA A 446 10.71 4.86 -1.19
C ALA A 446 10.36 3.93 -2.36
N THR A 447 9.30 4.21 -3.13
CA THR A 447 8.92 3.45 -4.34
C THR A 447 9.74 3.84 -5.57
N ARG A 448 10.31 5.06 -5.59
CA ARG A 448 11.04 5.71 -6.70
C ARG A 448 12.53 5.93 -6.41
N LEU A 449 13.20 5.01 -5.73
CA LEU A 449 14.62 5.17 -5.33
C LEU A 449 15.58 5.48 -6.49
N LYS A 450 15.26 5.10 -7.73
CA LYS A 450 16.03 5.47 -8.92
C LYS A 450 16.17 7.00 -9.07
N ALA A 451 15.14 7.77 -8.74
CA ALA A 451 15.18 9.24 -8.75
C ALA A 451 16.16 9.83 -7.72
N THR A 452 16.65 9.02 -6.77
CA THR A 452 17.66 9.44 -5.78
C THR A 452 19.10 9.25 -6.26
N GLN A 453 19.32 8.79 -7.50
CA GLN A 453 20.66 8.68 -8.10
C GLN A 453 21.37 10.05 -8.17
N GLU A 454 20.64 11.13 -8.46
CA GLU A 454 21.16 12.49 -8.54
C GLU A 454 21.78 12.97 -7.21
N ILE A 455 21.33 12.42 -6.08
CA ILE A 455 21.86 12.73 -4.75
C ILE A 455 22.92 11.71 -4.29
N ASN A 456 23.43 10.85 -5.18
CA ASN A 456 24.51 9.89 -4.97
C ASN A 456 24.33 9.06 -3.69
N LEU A 457 23.13 8.52 -3.49
CA LEU A 457 22.82 7.69 -2.33
C LEU A 457 23.08 6.20 -2.58
N PHE A 458 22.78 5.70 -3.77
CA PHE A 458 22.95 4.29 -4.15
C PHE A 458 23.92 4.17 -5.33
N ALA A 459 24.59 3.01 -5.45
CA ALA A 459 25.31 2.66 -6.66
C ALA A 459 24.34 2.45 -7.83
N GLU A 460 24.82 2.58 -9.07
CA GLU A 460 23.96 2.44 -10.26
C GLU A 460 23.29 1.06 -10.29
N ASN A 461 21.95 1.07 -10.43
CA ASN A 461 21.11 -0.13 -10.53
C ASN A 461 21.15 -1.10 -9.33
N GLU A 462 21.63 -0.67 -8.17
CA GLU A 462 21.64 -1.45 -6.93
C GLU A 462 20.68 -0.85 -5.91
N PHE A 463 19.46 -1.42 -5.84
CA PHE A 463 18.42 -0.94 -4.95
C PHE A 463 17.83 -2.06 -4.09
N PRO A 464 17.53 -1.82 -2.80
CA PRO A 464 16.68 -2.71 -2.02
C PRO A 464 15.24 -2.64 -2.50
N PHE A 465 14.45 -3.66 -2.16
CA PHE A 465 13.01 -3.46 -2.06
C PHE A 465 12.73 -2.65 -0.78
N SER A 466 12.47 -1.35 -0.94
CA SER A 466 12.07 -0.48 0.18
C SER A 466 10.54 -0.40 0.26
N ILE A 467 10.01 -0.57 1.46
CA ILE A 467 8.58 -0.49 1.78
C ILE A 467 8.39 0.09 3.19
N CYS A 468 7.26 0.78 3.43
CA CYS A 468 6.91 1.22 4.78
C CYS A 468 5.98 0.21 5.48
N LEU A 469 5.92 0.26 6.81
CA LEU A 469 5.09 -0.67 7.59
C LEU A 469 3.61 -0.57 7.21
N ALA A 470 3.09 0.63 6.94
CA ALA A 470 1.70 0.83 6.62
C ALA A 470 1.30 0.09 5.33
N ASP A 471 2.11 0.24 4.27
CA ASP A 471 1.89 -0.43 2.98
C ASP A 471 2.05 -1.95 3.11
N LEU A 472 3.07 -2.43 3.83
CA LEU A 472 3.26 -3.86 4.07
C LEU A 472 2.09 -4.47 4.85
N GLU A 473 1.58 -3.77 5.86
CA GLU A 473 0.40 -4.21 6.60
C GLU A 473 -0.81 -4.37 5.68
N LEU A 474 -1.05 -3.43 4.76
CA LEU A 474 -2.17 -3.49 3.82
C LEU A 474 -1.99 -4.57 2.75
N ILE A 475 -0.81 -4.64 2.13
CA ILE A 475 -0.49 -5.68 1.13
C ILE A 475 -0.60 -7.07 1.75
N SER A 476 -0.20 -7.23 3.02
CA SER A 476 -0.34 -8.51 3.73
C SER A 476 -1.79 -8.95 4.03
N LEU A 477 -2.77 -8.09 3.79
CA LEU A 477 -4.20 -8.43 3.87
C LEU A 477 -4.78 -8.90 2.53
N SER A 478 -4.01 -8.84 1.45
CA SER A 478 -4.41 -9.33 0.13
C SER A 478 -4.41 -10.88 0.05
N HIS A 479 -5.17 -11.42 -0.89
CA HIS A 479 -5.22 -12.87 -1.16
C HIS A 479 -4.15 -13.26 -2.20
N ILE A 480 -2.88 -13.10 -1.82
CA ILE A 480 -1.73 -13.53 -2.62
C ILE A 480 -0.96 -14.65 -1.93
N SER A 481 -0.31 -15.50 -2.71
CA SER A 481 0.56 -16.55 -2.17
C SER A 481 1.98 -16.04 -1.89
N PRO A 482 2.78 -16.73 -1.04
CA PRO A 482 4.19 -16.46 -0.82
C PRO A 482 4.97 -16.17 -2.11
N ILE A 483 4.76 -16.99 -3.15
CA ILE A 483 5.48 -16.88 -4.41
C ILE A 483 5.00 -15.69 -5.23
N GLN A 484 3.71 -15.36 -5.18
CA GLN A 484 3.17 -14.18 -5.84
C GLN A 484 3.70 -12.88 -5.20
N PHE A 485 3.90 -12.84 -3.88
CA PHE A 485 4.51 -11.69 -3.22
C PHE A 485 6.01 -11.55 -3.57
N ILE A 486 6.75 -12.65 -3.62
CA ILE A 486 8.16 -12.63 -4.06
C ILE A 486 8.28 -12.18 -5.52
N HIS A 487 7.37 -12.63 -6.38
CA HIS A 487 7.30 -12.18 -7.77
C HIS A 487 6.97 -10.69 -7.86
N TYR A 488 6.06 -10.16 -7.02
CA TYR A 488 5.83 -8.73 -6.92
C TYR A 488 7.10 -7.96 -6.54
N ILE A 489 7.85 -8.41 -5.52
CA ILE A 489 9.13 -7.80 -5.12
C ILE A 489 10.10 -7.76 -6.30
N GLN A 490 10.23 -8.86 -7.05
CA GLN A 490 11.09 -8.89 -8.24
C GLN A 490 10.64 -7.88 -9.30
N LYS A 491 9.35 -7.82 -9.61
CA LYS A 491 8.79 -6.88 -10.59
C LYS A 491 8.99 -5.43 -10.16
N ARG A 492 8.84 -5.13 -8.86
CA ARG A 492 9.16 -3.82 -8.29
C ARG A 492 10.65 -3.49 -8.50
N ILE A 493 11.58 -4.36 -8.08
CA ILE A 493 13.02 -4.10 -8.26
C ILE A 493 13.39 -3.91 -9.75
N ASN A 494 12.73 -4.63 -10.65
CA ASN A 494 12.92 -4.47 -12.10
C ASN A 494 12.51 -3.09 -12.61
N ILE A 495 11.50 -2.43 -12.01
CA ILE A 495 11.16 -1.03 -12.35
C ILE A 495 12.32 -0.10 -11.98
N LEU A 496 12.89 -0.26 -10.79
CA LEU A 496 14.00 0.60 -10.33
C LEU A 496 15.27 0.45 -11.17
N THR A 497 15.47 -0.71 -11.78
CA THR A 497 16.65 -1.06 -12.59
C THR A 497 16.38 -1.01 -14.10
N GLY A 498 15.14 -0.73 -14.50
CA GLY A 498 14.73 -0.59 -15.89
C GLY A 498 15.00 0.82 -16.42
N ASN A 499 14.80 1.02 -17.72
CA ASN A 499 14.97 2.33 -18.35
C ASN A 499 13.73 3.23 -18.19
N GLN A 500 12.57 2.65 -17.90
CA GLN A 500 11.30 3.36 -17.79
C GLN A 500 11.26 4.19 -16.50
N GLU A 501 10.73 5.40 -16.60
CA GLU A 501 10.38 6.21 -15.44
C GLU A 501 9.07 5.73 -14.81
N TRP A 502 8.95 5.88 -13.50
CA TRP A 502 7.80 5.44 -12.73
C TRP A 502 7.25 6.57 -11.85
N LEU A 503 5.93 6.79 -11.94
CA LEU A 503 5.17 7.70 -11.09
C LEU A 503 3.96 6.96 -10.49
N GLY A 504 3.92 6.90 -9.17
CA GLY A 504 2.86 6.26 -8.39
C GLY A 504 3.33 5.84 -7.00
N ASP A 505 2.40 5.50 -6.11
CA ASP A 505 2.71 4.96 -4.78
C ASP A 505 2.76 3.41 -4.78
N GLU A 506 3.11 2.81 -3.63
CA GLU A 506 3.30 1.36 -3.51
C GLU A 506 1.97 0.61 -3.65
N LEU A 507 0.87 1.19 -3.15
CA LEU A 507 -0.44 0.56 -3.18
C LEU A 507 -1.02 0.60 -4.59
N ASP A 508 -0.86 1.70 -5.33
CA ASP A 508 -1.18 1.81 -6.76
C ASP A 508 -0.39 0.78 -7.58
N LEU A 509 0.91 0.65 -7.32
CA LEU A 509 1.78 -0.29 -8.03
C LEU A 509 1.38 -1.75 -7.77
N PHE A 510 1.18 -2.11 -6.51
CA PHE A 510 0.70 -3.45 -6.13
C PHE A 510 -0.70 -3.72 -6.69
N SER A 511 -1.52 -2.68 -6.75
CA SER A 511 -2.85 -2.74 -7.33
C SER A 511 -2.81 -2.99 -8.84
N ALA A 512 -1.89 -2.36 -9.56
CA ALA A 512 -1.64 -2.63 -10.96
C ALA A 512 -1.11 -4.05 -11.18
N TYR A 513 -0.19 -4.51 -10.33
CA TYR A 513 0.34 -5.88 -10.38
C TYR A 513 -0.76 -6.93 -10.26
N THR A 514 -1.66 -6.77 -9.29
CA THR A 514 -2.77 -7.71 -9.06
C THR A 514 -3.78 -7.72 -10.20
N GLU A 515 -3.96 -6.60 -10.90
CA GLU A 515 -4.86 -6.50 -12.06
C GLU A 515 -4.23 -7.04 -13.34
N ASN A 516 -2.99 -6.62 -13.63
CA ASN A 516 -2.25 -7.02 -14.81
C ASN A 516 -0.73 -6.91 -14.58
N LYS A 517 -0.09 -8.05 -14.34
CA LYS A 517 1.36 -8.13 -14.15
C LYS A 517 2.20 -7.68 -15.36
N SER A 518 1.61 -7.53 -16.56
CA SER A 518 2.32 -7.04 -17.75
C SER A 518 2.52 -5.53 -17.79
N VAL A 519 1.96 -4.79 -16.82
CA VAL A 519 2.32 -3.37 -16.59
C VAL A 519 3.85 -3.22 -16.37
N PHE A 520 4.52 -4.29 -15.96
CA PHE A 520 5.94 -4.34 -15.60
C PHE A 520 6.85 -4.89 -16.72
N ASP A 521 6.32 -5.23 -17.89
CA ASP A 521 7.07 -5.90 -18.95
C ASP A 521 7.89 -4.88 -19.78
N LYS A 522 9.18 -5.16 -19.96
CA LYS A 522 10.17 -4.28 -20.62
C LYS A 522 9.87 -3.97 -22.10
N ASN A 523 8.95 -4.70 -22.72
CA ASN A 523 8.59 -4.55 -24.13
C ASN A 523 7.56 -3.44 -24.39
N ASN A 524 7.06 -2.78 -23.33
CA ASN A 524 6.29 -1.55 -23.50
C ASN A 524 7.26 -0.44 -23.91
N HIS A 525 7.14 0.06 -25.15
CA HIS A 525 7.88 1.21 -25.71
C HIS A 525 7.56 2.55 -25.00
N GLN A 526 7.12 2.51 -23.74
CA GLN A 526 6.75 3.67 -22.95
C GLN A 526 7.94 4.08 -22.08
N ASP A 527 8.35 5.33 -22.22
CA ASP A 527 9.43 5.92 -21.41
C ASP A 527 8.96 6.26 -19.99
N LEU A 528 7.64 6.39 -19.77
CA LEU A 528 7.01 6.72 -18.48
C LEU A 528 5.81 5.80 -18.21
N ILE A 529 5.78 5.21 -17.01
CA ILE A 529 4.63 4.51 -16.44
C ILE A 529 4.07 5.36 -15.31
N CYS A 530 2.80 5.77 -15.44
CA CYS A 530 2.06 6.47 -14.41
C CYS A 530 0.83 5.64 -14.03
N VAL A 531 0.72 5.28 -12.75
CA VAL A 531 -0.47 4.61 -12.20
C VAL A 531 -0.95 5.41 -11.01
N SER A 532 -2.23 5.76 -11.03
CA SER A 532 -2.87 6.55 -9.98
C SER A 532 -4.31 6.08 -9.76
N GLY A 533 -4.76 6.09 -8.52
CA GLY A 533 -6.15 5.80 -8.14
C GLY A 533 -6.50 4.31 -8.12
N MET A 534 -5.55 3.42 -8.40
CA MET A 534 -5.76 1.98 -8.27
C MET A 534 -5.75 1.51 -6.82
N SER A 535 -5.25 2.34 -5.90
CA SER A 535 -5.26 2.14 -4.45
C SER A 535 -6.66 2.21 -3.81
N GLU A 536 -7.71 2.62 -4.53
CA GLU A 536 -9.11 2.67 -4.04
C GLU A 536 -9.60 1.35 -3.42
N LYS A 537 -9.10 0.20 -3.92
CA LYS A 537 -9.43 -1.10 -3.30
C LYS A 537 -8.92 -1.24 -1.87
N PHE A 538 -7.85 -0.57 -1.49
CA PHE A 538 -7.42 -0.52 -0.09
C PHE A 538 -8.32 0.38 0.76
N ASP A 539 -8.88 1.45 0.20
CA ASP A 539 -9.90 2.27 0.88
C ASP A 539 -11.14 1.43 1.18
N ARG A 540 -11.65 0.70 0.18
CA ARG A 540 -12.78 -0.23 0.37
C ARG A 540 -12.48 -1.31 1.40
N LEU A 541 -11.26 -1.86 1.40
CA LEU A 541 -10.81 -2.81 2.41
C LEU A 541 -10.85 -2.19 3.82
N MET A 542 -10.40 -0.95 3.99
CA MET A 542 -10.41 -0.26 5.28
C MET A 542 -11.84 0.06 5.75
N ILE A 543 -12.71 0.51 4.86
CA ILE A 543 -14.14 0.71 5.14
C ILE A 543 -14.81 -0.61 5.54
N GLN A 544 -14.50 -1.72 4.87
CA GLN A 544 -14.97 -3.05 5.25
C GLN A 544 -14.50 -3.43 6.66
N ARG A 545 -13.24 -3.14 7.01
CA ARG A 545 -12.70 -3.41 8.36
C ARG A 545 -13.36 -2.56 9.45
N ARG A 546 -13.92 -1.39 9.10
CA ARG A 546 -14.78 -0.60 10.00
C ARG A 546 -16.19 -1.18 10.15
N GLY A 547 -16.54 -2.21 9.39
CA GLY A 547 -17.89 -2.78 9.35
C GLY A 547 -18.89 -1.93 8.55
N GLN A 548 -18.40 -0.99 7.74
CA GLN A 548 -19.22 -0.05 6.96
C GLN A 548 -19.51 -0.55 5.54
N LEU A 549 -18.81 -1.59 5.07
CA LEU A 549 -19.10 -2.30 3.82
C LEU A 549 -19.33 -3.79 4.11
N ILE A 550 -20.37 -4.34 3.49
CA ILE A 550 -20.72 -5.76 3.58
C ILE A 550 -19.92 -6.57 2.54
N ASP A 551 -19.75 -6.01 1.34
CA ASP A 551 -19.06 -6.68 0.25
C ASP A 551 -17.58 -6.89 0.58
N LYS A 552 -17.13 -8.14 0.41
CA LYS A 552 -15.73 -8.49 0.62
C LYS A 552 -14.92 -7.90 -0.52
N GLN A 553 -14.00 -6.99 -0.20
CA GLN A 553 -13.02 -6.54 -1.17
C GLN A 553 -12.04 -7.68 -1.45
N ASP A 554 -12.00 -8.13 -2.70
CA ASP A 554 -10.96 -9.06 -3.14
C ASP A 554 -9.78 -8.29 -3.74
N ILE A 555 -8.59 -8.60 -3.23
CA ILE A 555 -7.32 -8.11 -3.74
C ILE A 555 -6.49 -9.37 -4.01
N SER A 556 -6.69 -9.96 -5.18
CA SER A 556 -6.02 -11.19 -5.63
C SER A 556 -5.36 -10.95 -6.98
N LEU A 557 -4.30 -11.71 -7.28
CA LEU A 557 -3.66 -11.65 -8.59
C LEU A 557 -4.59 -12.28 -9.63
N ARG A 558 -5.04 -11.47 -10.61
CA ARG A 558 -5.88 -11.93 -11.72
C ARG A 558 -5.09 -12.85 -12.63
N LEU A 559 -5.44 -14.12 -12.58
CA LEU A 559 -4.89 -15.17 -13.44
C LEU A 559 -6.03 -15.96 -14.09
N PRO A 560 -5.80 -16.55 -15.27
CA PRO A 560 -6.77 -17.45 -15.89
C PRO A 560 -7.19 -18.59 -14.93
N GLU A 561 -8.48 -18.86 -14.81
CA GLU A 561 -9.07 -19.76 -13.80
C GLU A 561 -8.36 -21.11 -13.64
N ASN A 562 -8.14 -21.84 -14.75
CA ASN A 562 -7.48 -23.16 -14.70
C ASN A 562 -6.01 -23.08 -14.29
N LEU A 563 -5.34 -21.97 -14.59
CA LEU A 563 -3.99 -21.72 -14.11
C LEU A 563 -4.00 -21.44 -12.60
N SER A 564 -4.92 -20.62 -12.09
CA SER A 564 -5.05 -20.35 -10.65
C SER A 564 -5.24 -21.65 -9.86
N ILE A 565 -6.15 -22.52 -10.31
CA ILE A 565 -6.38 -23.84 -9.71
C ILE A 565 -5.11 -24.70 -9.75
N PHE A 566 -4.37 -24.67 -10.85
CA PHE A 566 -3.12 -25.42 -11.00
C PHE A 566 -2.06 -24.90 -10.03
N LEU A 567 -1.87 -23.59 -9.92
CA LEU A 567 -0.87 -22.98 -9.05
C LEU A 567 -1.16 -23.22 -7.57
N THR A 568 -2.43 -23.18 -7.15
CA THR A 568 -2.84 -23.56 -5.79
C THR A 568 -2.42 -25.00 -5.46
N LYS A 569 -2.52 -25.93 -6.41
CA LYS A 569 -2.05 -27.31 -6.21
C LYS A 569 -0.54 -27.45 -6.29
N LEU A 570 0.12 -26.69 -7.16
CA LEU A 570 1.58 -26.68 -7.24
C LEU A 570 2.20 -26.23 -5.90
N GLU A 571 1.55 -25.29 -5.23
CA GLU A 571 1.97 -24.82 -3.90
C GLU A 571 1.88 -25.91 -2.82
N GLN A 572 0.93 -26.84 -2.94
CA GLN A 572 0.78 -27.98 -2.02
C GLN A 572 1.90 -29.02 -2.13
N VAL A 573 2.60 -29.09 -3.27
CA VAL A 573 3.79 -29.94 -3.43
C VAL A 573 4.90 -29.54 -2.45
N ASN A 574 4.97 -28.24 -2.11
CA ASN A 574 5.84 -27.64 -1.09
C ASN A 574 7.35 -27.96 -1.21
N THR A 575 7.88 -27.99 -2.43
CA THR A 575 9.31 -28.19 -2.70
C THR A 575 10.01 -26.93 -3.22
N ASP A 576 11.35 -26.87 -3.13
CA ASP A 576 12.14 -25.76 -3.66
C ASP A 576 11.95 -25.64 -5.18
N GLU A 577 11.93 -26.78 -5.89
CA GLU A 577 11.68 -26.85 -7.33
C GLU A 577 10.25 -26.43 -7.71
N ALA A 578 9.22 -26.83 -6.95
CA ALA A 578 7.84 -26.43 -7.23
C ALA A 578 7.66 -24.91 -7.07
N LYS A 579 8.25 -24.33 -6.02
CA LYS A 579 8.26 -22.89 -5.78
C LYS A 579 8.98 -22.12 -6.89
N LEU A 580 10.12 -22.65 -7.37
CA LEU A 580 10.84 -22.07 -8.51
C LEU A 580 9.99 -22.12 -9.79
N ILE A 581 9.32 -23.24 -10.05
CA ILE A 581 8.48 -23.40 -11.24
C ILE A 581 7.25 -22.51 -11.18
N TYR A 582 6.62 -22.37 -10.00
CA TYR A 582 5.55 -21.39 -9.80
C TYR A 582 6.06 -20.00 -10.22
N PHE A 583 7.18 -19.56 -9.65
CA PHE A 583 7.76 -18.26 -9.97
C PHE A 583 8.02 -18.09 -11.48
N GLU A 584 8.59 -19.10 -12.13
CA GLU A 584 8.87 -19.08 -13.57
C GLU A 584 7.60 -19.06 -14.43
N ILE A 585 6.51 -19.68 -13.97
CA ILE A 585 5.20 -19.56 -14.62
C ILE A 585 4.69 -18.12 -14.54
N LEU A 586 4.84 -17.45 -13.40
CA LEU A 586 4.41 -16.04 -13.26
C LEU A 586 5.21 -15.09 -14.17
N GLU A 587 6.45 -15.44 -14.54
CA GLU A 587 7.27 -14.67 -15.49
C GLU A 587 6.81 -14.82 -16.95
N LEU A 588 5.92 -15.77 -17.28
CA LEU A 588 5.41 -15.93 -18.64
C LEU A 588 4.54 -14.74 -19.05
N GLU A 589 4.65 -14.29 -20.29
CA GLU A 589 3.75 -13.29 -20.88
C GLU A 589 2.27 -13.73 -20.83
N ASN A 590 1.34 -12.77 -20.85
CA ASN A 590 -0.09 -13.03 -20.69
C ASN A 590 -0.65 -14.04 -21.73
N GLU A 591 -0.17 -14.01 -22.97
CA GLU A 591 -0.54 -14.98 -24.02
C GLU A 591 -0.15 -16.41 -23.62
N ASN A 592 1.05 -16.57 -23.07
CA ASN A 592 1.55 -17.87 -22.62
C ASN A 592 0.83 -18.37 -21.36
N LEU A 593 0.39 -17.48 -20.47
CA LEU A 593 -0.47 -17.85 -19.35
C LEU A 593 -1.85 -18.34 -19.80
N LEU A 594 -2.46 -17.65 -20.78
CA LEU A 594 -3.73 -18.05 -21.37
C LEU A 594 -3.59 -19.40 -22.08
N LEU A 595 -2.52 -19.60 -22.83
CA LEU A 595 -2.19 -20.88 -23.45
C LEU A 595 -2.02 -22.00 -22.40
N PHE A 596 -1.27 -21.73 -21.33
CA PHE A 596 -1.11 -22.67 -20.22
C PHE A 596 -2.47 -23.09 -19.64
N SER A 597 -3.32 -22.11 -19.32
CA SER A 597 -4.67 -22.34 -18.79
C SER A 597 -5.53 -23.19 -19.74
N LYS A 598 -5.47 -22.90 -21.05
CA LYS A 598 -6.17 -23.68 -22.08
C LYS A 598 -5.68 -25.13 -22.13
N LEU A 599 -4.36 -25.36 -22.09
CA LEU A 599 -3.78 -26.70 -22.07
C LEU A 599 -4.23 -27.50 -20.83
N ILE A 600 -4.28 -26.86 -19.65
CA ILE A 600 -4.80 -27.48 -18.42
C ILE A 600 -6.28 -27.87 -18.57
N SER A 601 -7.10 -26.98 -19.14
CA SER A 601 -8.52 -27.27 -19.43
C SER A 601 -8.68 -28.43 -20.41
N GLU A 602 -7.90 -28.46 -21.48
CA GLU A 602 -7.91 -29.54 -22.45
C GLU A 602 -7.55 -30.89 -21.81
N PHE A 603 -6.57 -30.93 -20.90
CA PHE A 603 -6.20 -32.16 -20.22
C PHE A 603 -7.32 -32.74 -19.36
N LYS A 604 -8.12 -31.89 -18.70
CA LYS A 604 -9.31 -32.33 -17.95
C LYS A 604 -10.35 -32.96 -18.89
N ASN A 605 -10.66 -32.27 -19.99
CA ASN A 605 -11.82 -32.55 -20.84
C ASN A 605 -11.55 -33.54 -21.99
N SER A 606 -10.29 -33.76 -22.37
CA SER A 606 -9.95 -34.63 -23.52
C SER A 606 -10.11 -36.12 -23.20
N LYS A 607 -10.57 -36.89 -24.19
CA LYS A 607 -10.33 -38.34 -24.27
C LYS A 607 -8.87 -38.55 -24.70
N PHE A 608 -8.15 -39.44 -24.02
CA PHE A 608 -6.73 -39.72 -24.30
C PHE A 608 -6.61 -40.92 -25.25
N PRO A 609 -6.28 -40.72 -26.54
CA PRO A 609 -6.06 -41.84 -27.46
C PRO A 609 -4.75 -42.60 -27.18
N LYS A 610 -3.76 -41.93 -26.56
CA LYS A 610 -2.45 -42.49 -26.15
C LYS A 610 -2.31 -42.47 -24.62
N LEU A 611 -1.32 -43.17 -24.06
CA LEU A 611 -1.09 -43.19 -22.60
C LEU A 611 -0.79 -41.78 -22.06
N PHE A 612 -0.05 -40.97 -22.82
CA PHE A 612 0.33 -39.61 -22.47
C PHE A 612 -0.21 -38.62 -23.51
N LYS A 613 -0.63 -37.44 -23.07
CA LYS A 613 -0.78 -36.23 -23.90
C LYS A 613 0.29 -35.25 -23.44
N SER A 614 1.01 -34.64 -24.37
CA SER A 614 2.03 -33.66 -24.04
C SER A 614 1.95 -32.45 -24.95
N SER A 615 2.17 -31.28 -24.37
CA SER A 615 2.36 -30.00 -25.07
C SER A 615 3.55 -29.28 -24.45
N TYR A 616 4.04 -28.24 -25.09
CA TYR A 616 5.08 -27.40 -24.50
C TYR A 616 4.80 -25.92 -24.77
N ILE A 617 5.34 -25.07 -23.91
CA ILE A 617 5.36 -23.61 -24.07
C ILE A 617 6.83 -23.21 -24.13
N ARG A 618 7.20 -22.51 -25.21
CA ARG A 618 8.57 -22.02 -25.41
C ARG A 618 8.65 -20.57 -24.97
N THR A 619 9.67 -20.25 -24.19
CA THR A 619 10.06 -18.88 -23.85
C THR A 619 11.43 -18.56 -24.47
N THR A 620 11.91 -17.34 -24.30
CA THR A 620 13.25 -16.93 -24.77
C THR A 620 14.37 -17.75 -24.15
N ARG A 621 14.25 -18.15 -22.89
CA ARG A 621 15.30 -18.87 -22.13
C ARG A 621 14.94 -20.32 -21.78
N SER A 622 13.66 -20.67 -21.78
CA SER A 622 13.17 -21.92 -21.21
C SER A 622 12.18 -22.62 -22.13
N VAL A 623 12.01 -23.93 -21.94
CA VAL A 623 10.85 -24.66 -22.47
C VAL A 623 10.12 -25.34 -21.32
N ILE A 624 8.79 -25.16 -21.25
CA ILE A 624 7.93 -25.76 -20.23
C ILE A 624 7.10 -26.85 -20.90
N SER A 625 7.45 -28.10 -20.63
CA SER A 625 6.77 -29.30 -21.09
C SER A 625 5.64 -29.67 -20.13
N LEU A 626 4.43 -29.70 -20.63
CA LEU A 626 3.24 -30.13 -19.92
C LEU A 626 2.89 -31.55 -20.37
N VAL A 627 3.00 -32.53 -19.46
CA VAL A 627 2.69 -33.93 -19.76
C VAL A 627 1.55 -34.38 -18.87
N CYS A 628 0.47 -34.92 -19.46
CA CYS A 628 -0.67 -35.44 -18.73
C CYS A 628 -0.95 -36.91 -19.02
N SER A 629 -1.42 -37.63 -18.00
CA SER A 629 -1.91 -39.01 -18.14
C SER A 629 -3.03 -39.30 -17.12
N LYS A 630 -4.03 -40.09 -17.56
CA LYS A 630 -5.11 -40.64 -16.70
C LYS A 630 -4.86 -42.08 -16.22
N ARG A 631 -3.85 -42.79 -16.78
CA ARG A 631 -3.73 -44.26 -16.65
C ARG A 631 -2.31 -44.77 -16.41
N ALA A 632 -1.29 -43.94 -16.57
CA ALA A 632 0.11 -44.34 -16.40
C ALA A 632 0.43 -44.67 -14.94
N ALA A 633 1.19 -45.74 -14.74
CA ALA A 633 1.81 -46.00 -13.45
C ALA A 633 2.90 -44.95 -13.17
N LYS A 634 3.06 -44.56 -11.89
CA LYS A 634 3.96 -43.49 -11.42
C LYS A 634 5.36 -43.55 -12.05
N LYS A 635 6.02 -44.71 -11.98
CA LYS A 635 7.37 -44.87 -12.54
C LYS A 635 7.43 -44.62 -14.05
N ILE A 636 6.49 -45.19 -14.82
CA ILE A 636 6.46 -45.02 -16.28
C ILE A 636 6.21 -43.55 -16.63
N PHE A 637 5.36 -42.87 -15.86
CA PHE A 637 5.08 -41.45 -16.03
C PHE A 637 6.33 -40.59 -15.74
N SER A 638 7.02 -40.86 -14.63
CA SER A 638 8.26 -40.15 -14.27
C SER A 638 9.37 -40.36 -15.30
N ASP A 639 9.60 -41.60 -15.75
CA ASP A 639 10.62 -41.91 -16.77
C ASP A 639 10.31 -41.19 -18.09
N PHE A 640 9.04 -41.16 -18.49
CA PHE A 640 8.61 -40.44 -19.68
C PHE A 640 8.82 -38.92 -19.53
N LEU A 641 8.44 -38.34 -18.38
CA LEU A 641 8.62 -36.91 -18.12
C LEU A 641 10.10 -36.51 -18.16
N ILE A 642 10.99 -37.30 -17.54
CA ILE A 642 12.44 -37.07 -17.56
C ILE A 642 12.97 -37.03 -19.00
N ASN A 643 12.63 -38.04 -19.80
CA ASN A 643 13.08 -38.11 -21.18
C ASN A 643 12.52 -36.95 -22.01
N LYS A 644 11.24 -36.62 -21.83
CA LYS A 644 10.59 -35.52 -22.53
C LYS A 644 11.30 -34.18 -22.25
N VAL A 645 11.63 -33.90 -21.00
CA VAL A 645 12.35 -32.66 -20.63
C VAL A 645 13.74 -32.60 -21.25
N LYS A 646 14.47 -33.71 -21.28
CA LYS A 646 15.79 -33.80 -21.96
C LYS A 646 15.66 -33.58 -23.47
N ASP A 647 14.69 -34.23 -24.10
CA ASP A 647 14.45 -34.12 -25.54
C ASP A 647 14.07 -32.67 -25.89
N GLU A 648 13.18 -32.04 -25.12
CA GLU A 648 12.75 -30.66 -25.39
C GLU A 648 13.87 -29.63 -25.16
N LYS A 649 14.77 -29.86 -24.20
CA LYS A 649 15.98 -29.05 -24.04
C LYS A 649 16.84 -29.06 -25.30
N ILE A 650 17.07 -30.26 -25.85
CA ILE A 650 17.90 -30.46 -27.05
C ILE A 650 17.20 -29.87 -28.27
N ASN A 651 15.93 -30.22 -28.47
CA ASN A 651 15.16 -29.83 -29.66
C ASN A 651 14.93 -28.31 -29.77
N ASN A 652 14.77 -27.62 -28.64
CA ASN A 652 14.52 -26.17 -28.65
C ASN A 652 15.77 -25.33 -28.45
N ASN A 653 16.92 -25.94 -28.14
CA ASN A 653 18.17 -25.24 -27.85
C ASN A 653 18.00 -24.10 -26.83
N CYS A 654 17.24 -24.34 -25.76
CA CYS A 654 16.98 -23.37 -24.69
C CYS A 654 17.98 -23.52 -23.54
N GLU A 655 18.11 -22.57 -22.61
CA GLU A 655 19.01 -22.68 -21.46
C GLU A 655 18.53 -23.66 -20.39
N LYS A 656 17.21 -23.82 -20.25
CA LYS A 656 16.56 -24.64 -19.22
C LYS A 656 15.33 -25.35 -19.78
N SER A 657 15.06 -26.57 -19.34
CA SER A 657 13.80 -27.27 -19.63
C SER A 657 13.09 -27.65 -18.34
N ILE A 658 11.79 -27.38 -18.28
CA ILE A 658 10.93 -27.64 -17.13
C ILE A 658 9.88 -28.66 -17.57
N GLY A 659 9.71 -29.72 -16.80
CA GLY A 659 8.66 -30.72 -16.98
C GLY A 659 7.63 -30.62 -15.88
N ILE A 660 6.39 -30.39 -16.27
CA ILE A 660 5.23 -30.40 -15.40
C ILE A 660 4.40 -31.62 -15.80
N GLY A 661 4.48 -32.64 -14.96
CA GLY A 661 3.70 -33.85 -15.05
C GLY A 661 2.38 -33.72 -14.28
N ILE A 662 1.27 -34.04 -14.94
CA ILE A 662 -0.08 -33.97 -14.40
C ILE A 662 -0.72 -35.36 -14.50
N LEU A 663 -0.81 -36.06 -13.38
CA LEU A 663 -1.55 -37.31 -13.28
C LEU A 663 -2.99 -37.01 -12.84
N LEU A 664 -3.95 -37.43 -13.66
CA LEU A 664 -5.37 -37.27 -13.39
C LEU A 664 -5.93 -38.55 -12.76
N ASP A 665 -6.57 -38.41 -11.60
CA ASP A 665 -7.23 -39.52 -10.93
C ASP A 665 -8.64 -39.82 -11.51
N SER A 666 -9.37 -40.77 -10.90
CA SER A 666 -10.73 -41.11 -11.33
C SER A 666 -11.76 -39.99 -11.14
N LYS A 667 -11.47 -38.99 -10.32
CA LYS A 667 -12.28 -37.78 -10.09
C LYS A 667 -11.80 -36.59 -10.95
N ASN A 668 -10.81 -36.79 -11.82
CA ASN A 668 -10.09 -35.75 -12.55
C ASN A 668 -9.37 -34.74 -11.63
N GLU A 669 -8.97 -35.15 -10.43
CA GLU A 669 -8.06 -34.38 -9.59
C GLU A 669 -6.62 -34.47 -10.11
N PHE A 670 -5.85 -33.40 -9.88
CA PHE A 670 -4.48 -33.27 -10.33
C PHE A 670 -3.51 -33.77 -9.26
N HIS A 671 -2.59 -34.63 -9.66
CA HIS A 671 -1.36 -34.91 -8.95
C HIS A 671 -0.19 -34.38 -9.77
N ILE A 672 0.60 -33.50 -9.16
CA ILE A 672 1.63 -32.76 -9.88
C ILE A 672 2.99 -33.40 -9.58
N GLN A 673 3.74 -33.67 -10.64
CA GLN A 673 5.16 -34.01 -10.58
C GLN A 673 5.93 -32.93 -11.32
N VAL A 674 6.98 -32.40 -10.72
CA VAL A 674 7.82 -31.39 -11.36
C VAL A 674 9.25 -31.87 -11.54
N ILE A 675 9.84 -31.50 -12.67
CA ILE A 675 11.22 -31.81 -13.03
C ILE A 675 11.83 -30.56 -13.66
N SER A 676 13.06 -30.22 -13.28
CA SER A 676 13.84 -29.21 -13.97
C SER A 676 15.13 -29.84 -14.48
N TYR A 677 15.50 -29.50 -15.71
CA TYR A 677 16.73 -29.94 -16.35
C TYR A 677 17.54 -28.74 -16.85
N LYS A 678 18.78 -28.65 -16.38
CA LYS A 678 19.74 -27.64 -16.81
C LYS A 678 21.14 -28.25 -16.82
N ASP A 679 21.86 -28.10 -17.94
CA ASP A 679 23.28 -28.46 -18.10
C ASP A 679 23.64 -29.88 -17.60
N GLY A 680 22.80 -30.88 -17.91
CA GLY A 680 23.04 -32.27 -17.49
C GLY A 680 22.48 -32.63 -16.11
N LEU A 681 22.15 -31.65 -15.28
CA LEU A 681 21.59 -31.86 -13.94
C LEU A 681 20.07 -31.97 -14.00
N ILE A 682 19.53 -33.04 -13.40
CA ILE A 682 18.09 -33.26 -13.21
C ILE A 682 17.78 -33.07 -11.73
N SER A 683 16.86 -32.15 -11.42
CA SER A 683 16.18 -32.16 -10.12
C SER A 683 14.79 -32.79 -10.29
N THR A 684 14.50 -33.84 -9.51
CA THR A 684 13.20 -34.52 -9.50
C THR A 684 12.64 -34.54 -8.10
N GLU A 685 11.43 -34.01 -7.90
CA GLU A 685 10.73 -34.13 -6.62
C GLU A 685 9.26 -34.48 -6.86
N ILE A 686 8.74 -35.43 -6.05
CA ILE A 686 7.41 -36.00 -6.23
C ILE A 686 6.62 -35.88 -4.93
N GLU A 687 5.36 -35.48 -5.03
CA GLU A 687 4.39 -35.52 -3.93
C GLU A 687 4.27 -36.97 -3.39
N ASN A 688 4.55 -37.18 -2.10
CA ASN A 688 4.69 -38.51 -1.50
C ASN A 688 3.40 -39.10 -0.89
N ASN A 689 2.30 -38.34 -0.80
CA ASN A 689 1.15 -38.70 0.05
C ASN A 689 -0.13 -39.18 -0.66
N VAL A 690 -0.05 -39.79 -1.84
CA VAL A 690 -1.25 -40.25 -2.58
C VAL A 690 -1.31 -41.78 -2.67
N LYS A 691 -2.47 -42.37 -2.32
CA LYS A 691 -2.80 -43.77 -2.63
C LYS A 691 -3.12 -43.89 -4.13
N TYR A 692 -2.11 -44.21 -4.92
CA TYR A 692 -2.24 -44.44 -6.36
C TYR A 692 -3.08 -45.68 -6.71
N PRO A 693 -3.67 -45.74 -7.91
CA PRO A 693 -4.34 -46.94 -8.40
C PRO A 693 -3.37 -48.14 -8.36
N LYS A 694 -3.79 -49.23 -7.70
CA LYS A 694 -2.98 -50.45 -7.58
C LYS A 694 -2.46 -50.89 -8.96
N ASN A 695 -1.16 -51.19 -9.01
CA ASN A 695 -0.43 -51.68 -10.18
C ASN A 695 -1.31 -52.57 -11.07
N SER A 696 -1.74 -52.03 -12.20
CA SER A 696 -2.32 -52.84 -13.26
C SER A 696 -1.27 -53.84 -13.75
N GLY A 697 -1.54 -55.13 -13.53
CA GLY A 697 -0.53 -56.20 -13.52
C GLY A 697 0.41 -56.30 -14.72
N ARG A 698 1.61 -56.83 -14.47
CA ARG A 698 2.76 -57.07 -15.39
C ARG A 698 2.42 -57.71 -16.76
N ASN A 699 1.22 -58.27 -16.91
CA ASN A 699 0.74 -58.96 -18.11
C ASN A 699 -0.09 -58.08 -19.08
N ARG A 700 -0.37 -56.80 -18.76
CA ARG A 700 -1.03 -55.87 -19.71
C ARG A 700 -0.10 -55.47 -20.85
N GLU A 701 -0.66 -55.03 -21.97
CA GLU A 701 0.11 -54.46 -23.09
C GLU A 701 0.94 -53.26 -22.67
N CYS A 702 2.13 -53.15 -23.25
CA CYS A 702 3.13 -52.16 -22.91
C CYS A 702 2.74 -50.82 -23.55
N PRO A 703 2.66 -49.75 -22.76
CA PRO A 703 2.09 -48.50 -23.22
C PRO A 703 3.00 -47.68 -24.16
N CYS A 704 4.20 -48.17 -24.51
CA CYS A 704 5.04 -47.57 -25.53
C CYS A 704 4.54 -47.83 -26.96
N GLY A 705 3.38 -48.47 -27.13
CA GLY A 705 2.78 -48.77 -28.44
C GLY A 705 3.42 -49.97 -29.16
N SER A 706 4.22 -50.78 -28.47
CA SER A 706 4.95 -51.91 -29.09
C SER A 706 4.12 -53.18 -29.29
N GLY A 707 2.86 -53.23 -28.82
CA GLY A 707 2.02 -54.43 -28.83
C GLY A 707 2.49 -55.58 -27.91
N LYS A 708 3.60 -55.43 -27.18
CA LYS A 708 4.16 -56.46 -26.28
C LYS A 708 3.65 -56.29 -24.85
N LYS A 709 3.54 -57.35 -24.04
CA LYS A 709 3.22 -57.25 -22.60
C LYS A 709 4.27 -56.43 -21.85
N LEU A 710 3.86 -55.65 -20.83
CA LEU A 710 4.70 -54.73 -20.06
C LEU A 710 6.01 -55.39 -19.60
N LYS A 711 5.94 -56.60 -19.03
CA LYS A 711 7.09 -57.40 -18.58
C LYS A 711 8.13 -57.74 -19.68
N ASN A 712 7.72 -57.75 -20.94
CA ASN A 712 8.55 -58.15 -22.08
C ASN A 712 9.05 -56.96 -22.92
N CYS A 713 8.73 -55.73 -22.52
CA CYS A 713 9.10 -54.50 -23.21
C CYS A 713 9.80 -53.54 -22.24
N CYS A 714 9.16 -52.43 -21.83
CA CYS A 714 9.78 -51.40 -21.01
C CYS A 714 10.12 -51.82 -19.56
N PHE A 715 9.67 -53.00 -19.10
CA PHE A 715 10.04 -53.56 -17.79
C PHE A 715 11.20 -54.56 -17.85
N LYS A 716 11.81 -54.81 -19.02
CA LYS A 716 13.05 -55.60 -19.08
C LYS A 716 14.15 -54.82 -18.35
N LYS A 717 14.54 -55.32 -17.17
CA LYS A 717 15.81 -54.91 -16.54
C LYS A 717 16.94 -55.22 -17.53
N LYS A 718 17.67 -54.18 -17.95
CA LYS A 718 19.11 -54.30 -18.19
C LYS A 718 19.80 -53.81 -16.93
#